data_AF-A0A9W7GAY3-F1
#
_entry.id   AF-A0A9W7GAY3-F1
#
_cell.length_a   1.000
_cell.length_b   1.000
_cell.length_c   1.000
_cell.angle_alpha   90.00
_cell.angle_beta   90.00
_cell.angle_gamma   90.00
#
_symmetry.space_group_name_H-M   'P 1'
#
loop_
_entity.id
_entity.type
_entity.pdbx_description
1 polymer ?
#
loop_
_entity_poly.entity_id
_entity_poly.type
_entity_poly.pdbx_seq_one_letter_code
_entity_poly.pdbx_strand_id
1 'polypeptide(L)'
;MSIVVPTIVEAARGKGVIISNVIGSTAGGVIGSSSSSTVEVEGTPCVSITLASLPSVTLGAFYVAEGDLPDQAYEYGEEEWRKYLGDTMMMTGGKGGEESSPSLYSSFPPSVLLFPSASFQKYLDFFLNGLDLAYPSATKFGAVAGTVSSLSKDRLFIYNERKPDETTIMSGGVVGVTMRGDVSVKPMVAQGARGVGGTYRVVDGEGSTIKTIVLDIDDDDERQVEQGEEKEESLAGELMRQQMQNEEGMSRMVKPVLAEANMMMKRLGDEEQSFMKRALLIGVEQNFRGGGDGGGGGGGGFERLKEGKGHSYLVRQVVSAGMKDGSVTLPTGSVDVKEGQRIRFFVRDREGAKEELEALWTGYKKSALEKTFEMEEGESGLEPAAVMVIPTMDRGEKLFQKQGVETEIVNKAMGNDIPKFGFFANGVFCSIDSGGDGGVDSRDSTTCSFGSAGLHVVIGPRSGRGVWRGRKEASSEEEEQGGGGERVFGVGGTEAAPRDPEGELVVKRREIQAGRAIEVSTVAWSVAEKTARPTSRLEEFMWEKETEVDRLRERNPLANILSNCKAYMMKPENAKTRDWVGAIKAHLGEEKGNFLVIPECKRSEPNVGALRKRYAVDKLAKEFKAGGAVALSVNSDGIMFGGSLEDITTAKEACPSLPILASDLVLYPYQLYMLRMAGADAVNLVAAACSAKDLLYLGKIAKSIGLGVCVTVNSKVQVENIAKVGIGVDAVLVSNREWEDFTIDQTGGRALEVLRSQEMKDFIGKLPETVVLIEGGVGGVGGGGYLEDAKKECAVGGILGSALVEGGGVKLEEGGIRL
;
A
#
# COMPACT_ATOMS: atom_id res chain seq x y z
N MET A 1 8.42 -21.22 -3.29
CA MET A 1 9.03 -20.79 -4.58
C MET A 1 10.36 -21.47 -4.92
N SER A 2 11.30 -21.64 -3.97
CA SER A 2 12.56 -22.40 -4.18
C SER A 2 12.38 -23.82 -4.69
N ILE A 3 11.27 -24.46 -4.35
CA ILE A 3 10.86 -25.77 -4.86
C ILE A 3 10.03 -25.61 -6.15
N VAL A 4 9.10 -24.66 -6.14
CA VAL A 4 8.09 -24.45 -7.19
C VAL A 4 8.72 -24.18 -8.56
N VAL A 5 9.69 -23.25 -8.66
CA VAL A 5 10.28 -22.87 -9.96
C VAL A 5 11.03 -24.04 -10.60
N PRO A 6 11.97 -24.73 -9.91
CA PRO A 6 12.60 -25.93 -10.45
C PRO A 6 11.59 -27.01 -10.86
N THR A 7 10.56 -27.26 -10.03
CA THR A 7 9.53 -28.25 -10.34
C THR A 7 8.74 -27.89 -11.60
N ILE A 8 8.39 -26.62 -11.81
CA ILE A 8 7.69 -26.17 -13.02
C ILE A 8 8.58 -26.36 -14.25
N VAL A 9 9.86 -25.97 -14.16
CA VAL A 9 10.82 -26.11 -15.27
C VAL A 9 11.02 -27.58 -15.62
N GLU A 10 11.19 -28.44 -14.62
CA GLU A 10 11.35 -29.89 -14.80
C GLU A 10 10.09 -30.53 -15.39
N ALA A 11 8.91 -30.18 -14.88
CA ALA A 11 7.63 -30.68 -15.40
C ALA A 11 7.38 -30.24 -16.85
N ALA A 12 7.72 -28.99 -17.20
CA ALA A 12 7.63 -28.49 -18.56
C ALA A 12 8.58 -29.23 -19.50
N ARG A 13 9.85 -29.42 -19.08
CA ARG A 13 10.84 -30.22 -19.83
C ARG A 13 10.38 -31.65 -20.06
N GLY A 14 9.78 -32.28 -19.05
CA GLY A 14 9.19 -33.63 -19.16
C GLY A 14 8.07 -33.72 -20.21
N LYS A 15 7.42 -32.60 -20.54
CA LYS A 15 6.39 -32.49 -21.59
C LYS A 15 6.95 -31.96 -22.93
N GLY A 16 8.26 -31.81 -23.06
CA GLY A 16 8.90 -31.27 -24.27
C GLY A 16 8.75 -29.75 -24.44
N VAL A 17 8.36 -29.03 -23.38
CA VAL A 17 8.26 -27.56 -23.38
C VAL A 17 9.51 -26.97 -22.73
N ILE A 18 10.17 -26.07 -23.46
CA ILE A 18 11.35 -25.36 -22.96
C ILE A 18 10.91 -24.01 -22.39
N ILE A 19 11.12 -23.80 -21.09
CA ILE A 19 10.89 -22.52 -20.43
C ILE A 19 12.17 -21.71 -20.51
N SER A 20 12.16 -20.64 -21.30
CA SER A 20 13.33 -19.78 -21.51
C SER A 20 13.60 -18.87 -20.30
N ASN A 21 12.56 -18.30 -19.70
CA ASN A 21 12.65 -17.38 -18.57
C ASN A 21 11.50 -17.62 -17.59
N VAL A 22 11.77 -17.49 -16.29
CA VAL A 22 10.74 -17.32 -15.26
C VAL A 22 11.11 -16.08 -14.46
N ILE A 23 10.19 -15.15 -14.33
CA ILE A 23 10.32 -14.02 -13.41
C ILE A 23 9.10 -13.94 -12.52
N GLY A 24 9.24 -13.33 -11.36
CA GLY A 24 8.10 -13.02 -10.51
C GLY A 24 8.50 -12.40 -9.19
N SER A 25 7.50 -12.09 -8.39
CA SER A 25 7.67 -11.59 -7.04
C SER A 25 6.66 -12.23 -6.10
N THR A 26 6.87 -12.02 -4.80
CA THR A 26 5.76 -12.08 -3.85
C THR A 26 4.77 -10.95 -4.12
N ALA A 27 3.53 -11.18 -3.74
CA ALA A 27 2.44 -10.22 -3.85
C ALA A 27 1.55 -10.33 -2.61
N GLY A 28 0.73 -9.31 -2.35
CA GLY A 28 -0.28 -9.38 -1.29
C GLY A 28 -1.63 -9.96 -1.73
N GLY A 29 -1.67 -10.52 -2.93
CA GLY A 29 -2.81 -11.21 -3.53
C GLY A 29 -2.46 -11.59 -4.97
N VAL A 30 -3.17 -12.55 -5.55
CA VAL A 30 -2.93 -12.99 -6.94
C VAL A 30 -4.21 -13.04 -7.74
N ILE A 31 -4.08 -12.84 -9.04
CA ILE A 31 -5.15 -12.92 -10.03
C ILE A 31 -4.77 -13.99 -11.05
N GLY A 32 -5.72 -14.84 -11.41
CA GLY A 32 -5.51 -15.84 -12.45
C GLY A 32 -6.81 -16.31 -13.10
N SER A 33 -6.75 -16.73 -14.36
CA SER A 33 -7.93 -17.16 -15.12
C SER A 33 -7.87 -18.62 -15.53
N SER A 34 -8.90 -19.38 -15.18
CA SER A 34 -9.20 -20.66 -15.83
C SER A 34 -9.93 -20.43 -17.16
N SER A 35 -10.17 -21.49 -17.93
CA SER A 35 -10.94 -21.43 -19.18
C SER A 35 -12.39 -20.94 -19.02
N SER A 36 -12.92 -20.89 -17.79
CA SER A 36 -14.32 -20.52 -17.50
C SER A 36 -14.50 -19.35 -16.53
N SER A 37 -13.48 -18.97 -15.76
CA SER A 37 -13.58 -17.90 -14.77
C SER A 37 -12.24 -17.29 -14.39
N THR A 38 -12.23 -15.99 -14.12
CA THR A 38 -11.12 -15.32 -13.42
C THR A 38 -11.34 -15.39 -11.92
N VAL A 39 -10.30 -15.78 -11.21
CA VAL A 39 -10.26 -15.88 -9.75
C VAL A 39 -9.25 -14.89 -9.21
N GLU A 40 -9.66 -14.19 -8.17
CA GLU A 40 -8.86 -13.24 -7.41
C GLU A 40 -8.78 -13.75 -5.97
N VAL A 41 -7.57 -13.76 -5.41
CA VAL A 41 -7.34 -14.20 -4.02
C VAL A 41 -6.52 -13.15 -3.30
N GLU A 42 -7.15 -12.49 -2.34
CA GLU A 42 -6.52 -11.52 -1.44
C GLU A 42 -6.30 -12.14 -0.05
N GLY A 43 -5.26 -11.71 0.65
CA GLY A 43 -5.06 -12.02 2.08
C GLY A 43 -4.75 -13.48 2.43
N THR A 44 -4.82 -14.40 1.46
CA THR A 44 -4.56 -15.82 1.64
C THR A 44 -3.31 -16.24 0.86
N PRO A 45 -2.39 -17.04 1.44
CA PRO A 45 -1.26 -17.57 0.69
C PRO A 45 -1.71 -18.35 -0.54
N CYS A 46 -1.26 -17.91 -1.71
CA CYS A 46 -1.65 -18.48 -3.00
C CYS A 46 -0.53 -18.28 -4.03
N VAL A 47 -0.60 -19.05 -5.10
CA VAL A 47 0.35 -18.96 -6.22
C VAL A 47 -0.45 -18.88 -7.51
N SER A 48 -0.17 -17.85 -8.30
CA SER A 48 -0.62 -17.75 -9.70
C SER A 48 0.57 -17.98 -10.61
N ILE A 49 0.40 -18.87 -11.60
CA ILE A 49 1.42 -19.16 -12.61
C ILE A 49 0.81 -18.82 -13.96
N THR A 50 1.47 -17.92 -14.68
CA THR A 50 1.10 -17.53 -16.04
C THR A 50 2.17 -18.02 -17.00
N LEU A 51 1.80 -18.91 -17.92
CA LEU A 51 2.68 -19.37 -18.99
C LEU A 51 2.34 -18.63 -20.27
N ALA A 52 3.31 -17.98 -20.91
CA ALA A 52 3.15 -17.30 -22.18
C ALA A 52 4.11 -17.86 -23.24
N SER A 53 3.60 -18.21 -24.42
CA SER A 53 4.41 -18.57 -25.60
C SER A 53 4.59 -17.35 -26.49
N LEU A 54 5.81 -16.85 -26.70
CA LEU A 54 6.06 -15.61 -27.48
C LEU A 54 7.06 -15.85 -28.62
N PRO A 55 6.67 -16.56 -29.70
CA PRO A 55 7.61 -17.11 -30.69
C PRO A 55 8.29 -16.06 -31.58
N SER A 56 7.70 -14.87 -31.73
CA SER A 56 8.23 -13.76 -32.51
C SER A 56 8.77 -12.63 -31.63
N VAL A 57 9.04 -12.93 -30.35
CA VAL A 57 9.53 -11.98 -29.36
C VAL A 57 10.82 -12.50 -28.75
N THR A 58 11.85 -11.65 -28.78
CA THR A 58 13.10 -11.88 -28.04
C THR A 58 12.90 -11.40 -26.60
N LEU A 59 13.16 -12.29 -25.64
CA LEU A 59 13.07 -12.02 -24.21
C LEU A 59 14.46 -11.89 -23.58
N GLY A 60 14.66 -10.87 -22.74
CA GLY A 60 15.85 -10.71 -21.91
C GLY A 60 15.47 -10.49 -20.45
N ALA A 61 15.56 -11.53 -19.63
CA ALA A 61 15.37 -11.42 -18.18
C ALA A 61 16.67 -10.93 -17.51
N PHE A 62 16.54 -10.04 -16.53
CA PHE A 62 17.67 -9.45 -15.81
C PHE A 62 17.31 -9.15 -14.35
N TYR A 63 18.35 -8.90 -13.56
CA TYR A 63 18.25 -8.45 -12.19
C TYR A 63 19.27 -7.34 -11.92
N VAL A 64 18.88 -6.36 -11.10
CA VAL A 64 19.75 -5.29 -10.61
C VAL A 64 19.67 -5.26 -9.08
N ALA A 65 20.79 -5.43 -8.39
CA ALA A 65 20.84 -5.26 -6.94
C ALA A 65 20.86 -3.76 -6.56
N GLU A 66 20.43 -3.44 -5.34
CA GLU A 66 20.50 -2.08 -4.81
C GLU A 66 21.91 -1.48 -4.83
N GLY A 67 22.94 -2.32 -4.61
CA GLY A 67 24.35 -1.89 -4.63
C GLY A 67 24.99 -1.87 -6.01
N ASP A 68 24.28 -2.36 -7.04
CA ASP A 68 24.78 -2.38 -8.42
C ASP A 68 24.33 -1.13 -9.21
N LEU A 69 23.58 -0.25 -8.56
CA LEU A 69 23.25 1.06 -9.12
C LEU A 69 24.52 1.93 -9.10
N PRO A 70 24.80 2.69 -10.17
CA PRO A 70 26.04 3.45 -10.22
C PRO A 70 26.05 4.61 -9.20
N ASP A 71 27.14 4.76 -8.44
CA ASP A 71 27.29 5.72 -7.34
C ASP A 71 27.08 7.20 -7.75
N GLN A 72 27.32 7.53 -9.02
CA GLN A 72 27.14 8.86 -9.63
C GLN A 72 26.09 8.88 -10.73
N ALA A 73 25.15 7.94 -10.72
CA ALA A 73 24.22 7.78 -11.84
C ALA A 73 23.30 9.02 -12.07
N TYR A 74 23.20 9.94 -11.10
CA TYR A 74 22.51 11.23 -11.28
C TYR A 74 23.25 12.20 -12.20
N GLU A 75 24.53 11.95 -12.47
CA GLU A 75 25.36 12.70 -13.44
C GLU A 75 25.45 11.98 -14.79
N TYR A 76 24.91 10.76 -14.90
CA TYR A 76 24.99 9.97 -16.13
C TYR A 76 24.10 10.58 -17.21
N GLY A 77 24.68 10.75 -18.41
CA GLY A 77 23.96 11.07 -19.62
C GLY A 77 23.33 9.84 -20.28
N GLU A 78 22.72 10.05 -21.45
CA GLU A 78 22.05 9.01 -22.22
C GLU A 78 22.99 7.83 -22.56
N GLU A 79 24.22 8.11 -22.99
CA GLU A 79 25.17 7.07 -23.43
C GLU A 79 25.62 6.16 -22.28
N GLU A 80 25.90 6.71 -21.10
CA GLU A 80 26.29 5.90 -19.93
C GLU A 80 25.13 5.01 -19.47
N TRP A 81 23.90 5.54 -19.46
CA TRP A 81 22.71 4.74 -19.16
C TRP A 81 22.46 3.65 -20.20
N ARG A 82 22.60 3.94 -21.50
CA ARG A 82 22.47 2.92 -22.55
C ARG A 82 23.51 1.81 -22.42
N LYS A 83 24.74 2.14 -22.06
CA LYS A 83 25.80 1.16 -21.83
C LYS A 83 25.48 0.27 -20.62
N TYR A 84 25.21 0.89 -19.48
CA TYR A 84 24.85 0.18 -18.25
C TYR A 84 23.65 -0.76 -18.46
N LEU A 85 22.58 -0.25 -19.06
CA LEU A 85 21.37 -1.02 -19.33
C LEU A 85 21.56 -2.05 -20.45
N GLY A 86 22.39 -1.77 -21.45
CA GLY A 86 22.78 -2.76 -22.47
C GLY A 86 23.47 -3.96 -21.84
N ASP A 87 24.51 -3.72 -21.04
CA ASP A 87 25.26 -4.77 -20.34
C ASP A 87 24.37 -5.57 -19.37
N THR A 88 23.38 -4.89 -18.76
CA THR A 88 22.52 -5.47 -17.72
C THR A 88 21.28 -6.19 -18.29
N MET A 89 20.57 -5.58 -19.24
CA MET A 89 19.27 -6.03 -19.75
C MET A 89 19.38 -6.85 -21.05
N MET A 90 20.49 -6.71 -21.79
CA MET A 90 20.72 -7.36 -23.07
C MET A 90 21.86 -8.38 -22.95
N MET A 91 21.71 -9.32 -22.02
CA MET A 91 22.57 -10.50 -21.91
C MET A 91 22.35 -11.47 -23.10
N THR A 92 22.71 -11.04 -24.31
CA THR A 92 23.04 -11.96 -25.40
C THR A 92 24.41 -12.54 -25.10
N GLY A 93 24.45 -13.63 -24.34
CA GLY A 93 25.61 -14.49 -24.25
C GLY A 93 25.93 -15.12 -25.61
N GLY A 94 26.63 -14.38 -26.47
CA GLY A 94 27.38 -14.94 -27.58
C GLY A 94 28.66 -15.56 -27.02
N LYS A 95 28.86 -16.87 -27.23
CA LYS A 95 30.18 -17.47 -27.08
C LYS A 95 31.05 -16.98 -28.24
N GLY A 96 32.20 -16.38 -27.92
CA GLY A 96 33.27 -16.14 -28.87
C GLY A 96 33.18 -14.77 -29.54
N GLY A 97 34.34 -14.16 -29.68
CA GLY A 97 34.49 -12.78 -30.11
C GLY A 97 33.93 -12.54 -31.51
N GLU A 98 33.22 -11.43 -31.62
CA GLU A 98 33.31 -10.47 -32.70
C GLU A 98 32.58 -9.23 -32.20
N GLU A 99 33.20 -8.07 -32.40
CA GLU A 99 32.58 -6.75 -32.26
C GLU A 99 31.34 -6.70 -33.16
N SER A 100 30.22 -7.22 -32.67
CA SER A 100 28.93 -7.04 -33.31
C SER A 100 28.45 -5.64 -32.96
N SER A 101 28.84 -4.75 -33.85
CA SER A 101 28.43 -3.37 -34.02
C SER A 101 27.01 -3.06 -33.52
N PRO A 102 26.73 -1.80 -33.13
CA PRO A 102 25.42 -1.31 -32.67
C PRO A 102 24.36 -1.24 -33.78
N SER A 103 24.28 -2.26 -34.65
CA SER A 103 23.25 -2.43 -35.69
C SER A 103 22.06 -3.27 -35.22
N LEU A 104 21.96 -3.60 -33.91
CA LEU A 104 20.80 -4.21 -33.27
C LEU A 104 19.67 -3.20 -32.94
N TYR A 105 19.54 -2.14 -33.74
CA TYR A 105 18.29 -1.37 -33.83
C TYR A 105 17.26 -2.23 -34.56
N SER A 106 16.62 -3.13 -33.81
CA SER A 106 15.32 -3.69 -34.21
C SER A 106 14.40 -2.54 -34.59
N SER A 107 13.62 -2.69 -35.66
CA SER A 107 12.61 -1.72 -36.10
C SER A 107 11.54 -1.41 -35.03
N PHE A 108 11.55 -2.11 -33.91
CA PHE A 108 10.59 -1.98 -32.81
C PHE A 108 11.29 -1.61 -31.48
N PRO A 109 10.78 -0.61 -30.73
CA PRO A 109 11.27 -0.26 -29.41
C PRO A 109 10.97 -1.37 -28.38
N PRO A 110 11.81 -1.58 -27.37
CA PRO A 110 11.58 -2.61 -26.35
C PRO A 110 10.40 -2.25 -25.43
N SER A 111 9.68 -3.26 -24.97
CA SER A 111 8.81 -3.17 -23.79
C SER A 111 9.53 -3.77 -22.58
N VAL A 112 9.42 -3.14 -21.41
CA VAL A 112 10.13 -3.54 -20.19
C VAL A 112 9.13 -3.71 -19.06
N LEU A 113 9.02 -4.95 -18.57
CA LEU A 113 8.26 -5.29 -17.36
C LEU A 113 9.22 -5.39 -16.17
N LEU A 114 8.90 -4.72 -15.08
CA LEU A 114 9.74 -4.64 -13.88
C LEU A 114 8.97 -5.04 -12.61
N PHE A 115 9.67 -5.73 -11.71
CA PHE A 115 9.24 -6.10 -10.37
C PHE A 115 10.30 -5.66 -9.35
N PRO A 116 10.29 -4.37 -8.94
CA PRO A 116 11.15 -3.88 -7.88
C PRO A 116 10.70 -4.40 -6.51
N SER A 117 11.66 -4.66 -5.62
CA SER A 117 11.40 -4.91 -4.20
C SER A 117 10.89 -3.64 -3.51
N ALA A 118 10.20 -3.79 -2.38
CA ALA A 118 9.80 -2.66 -1.54
C ALA A 118 11.02 -1.84 -1.09
N SER A 119 12.16 -2.50 -0.82
CA SER A 119 13.42 -1.83 -0.47
C SER A 119 14.05 -1.05 -1.64
N PHE A 120 13.77 -1.44 -2.89
CA PHE A 120 14.25 -0.75 -4.09
C PHE A 120 13.42 0.49 -4.44
N GLN A 121 12.25 0.68 -3.82
CA GLN A 121 11.33 1.79 -4.14
C GLN A 121 12.00 3.17 -4.02
N LYS A 122 12.92 3.37 -3.08
CA LYS A 122 13.72 4.61 -2.93
C LYS A 122 14.61 4.93 -4.13
N TYR A 123 14.95 3.93 -4.95
CA TYR A 123 15.75 4.07 -6.16
C TYR A 123 14.92 3.92 -7.44
N LEU A 124 13.63 3.63 -7.32
CA LEU A 124 12.79 3.29 -8.46
C LEU A 124 12.65 4.47 -9.42
N ASP A 125 12.25 5.65 -8.93
CA ASP A 125 12.10 6.84 -9.79
C ASP A 125 13.43 7.17 -10.48
N PHE A 126 14.54 7.03 -9.76
CA PHE A 126 15.88 7.21 -10.29
C PHE A 126 16.19 6.24 -11.45
N PHE A 127 15.90 4.95 -11.26
CA PHE A 127 16.10 3.92 -12.28
C PHE A 127 15.16 4.08 -13.48
N LEU A 128 13.90 4.47 -13.25
CA LEU A 128 12.93 4.75 -14.30
C LEU A 128 13.35 5.96 -15.14
N ASN A 129 13.88 7.02 -14.52
CA ASN A 129 14.44 8.16 -15.23
C ASN A 129 15.64 7.76 -16.11
N GLY A 130 16.53 6.89 -15.60
CA GLY A 130 17.61 6.33 -16.40
C GLY A 130 17.12 5.53 -17.62
N LEU A 131 16.03 4.77 -17.44
CA LEU A 131 15.37 4.04 -18.52
C LEU A 131 14.68 4.96 -19.54
N ASP A 132 14.05 6.04 -19.08
CA ASP A 132 13.45 7.06 -19.94
C ASP A 132 14.52 7.79 -20.76
N LEU A 133 15.68 8.10 -20.16
CA LEU A 133 16.81 8.70 -20.87
C LEU A 133 17.38 7.75 -21.93
N ALA A 134 17.66 6.49 -21.57
CA ALA A 134 18.28 5.54 -22.49
C ALA A 134 17.34 5.04 -23.58
N TYR A 135 16.06 4.83 -23.24
CA TYR A 135 15.04 4.30 -24.14
C TYR A 135 13.72 5.10 -24.02
N PRO A 136 13.67 6.32 -24.58
CA PRO A 136 12.49 7.19 -24.48
C PRO A 136 11.22 6.53 -25.05
N SER A 137 11.33 5.88 -26.22
CA SER A 137 10.21 5.21 -26.89
C SER A 137 9.85 3.84 -26.32
N ALA A 138 10.57 3.35 -25.31
CA ALA A 138 10.27 2.06 -24.70
C ALA A 138 9.04 2.16 -23.80
N THR A 139 8.20 1.13 -23.82
CA THR A 139 7.07 1.02 -22.90
C THR A 139 7.55 0.37 -21.61
N LYS A 140 7.56 1.13 -20.50
CA LYS A 140 7.99 0.65 -19.17
C LYS A 140 6.76 0.53 -18.29
N PHE A 141 6.63 -0.60 -17.63
CA PHE A 141 5.50 -0.85 -16.75
C PHE A 141 5.85 -1.90 -15.70
N GLY A 142 5.10 -1.91 -14.62
CA GLY A 142 5.28 -2.91 -13.58
C GLY A 142 4.78 -2.42 -12.25
N ALA A 143 5.18 -3.15 -11.21
CA ALA A 143 4.66 -2.89 -9.88
C ALA A 143 5.63 -3.32 -8.79
N VAL A 144 5.63 -2.56 -7.71
CA VAL A 144 6.43 -2.81 -6.52
C VAL A 144 5.91 -4.06 -5.82
N ALA A 145 6.79 -5.04 -5.65
CA ALA A 145 6.50 -6.28 -4.97
C ALA A 145 5.89 -5.98 -3.59
N GLY A 146 4.82 -6.71 -3.28
CA GLY A 146 4.09 -6.55 -2.03
C GLY A 146 4.00 -7.87 -1.28
N THR A 147 3.56 -7.79 -0.03
CA THR A 147 3.21 -8.96 0.77
C THR A 147 1.97 -8.64 1.59
N VAL A 148 1.24 -9.68 2.01
CA VAL A 148 0.04 -9.51 2.86
C VAL A 148 0.43 -9.02 4.26
N SER A 149 1.63 -9.38 4.71
CA SER A 149 2.13 -9.12 6.06
C SER A 149 3.55 -8.56 6.04
N SER A 150 3.76 -7.63 6.95
CA SER A 150 5.04 -7.08 7.40
C SER A 150 6.15 -8.08 7.71
N LEU A 151 5.76 -9.24 8.22
CA LEU A 151 6.67 -10.32 8.59
C LEU A 151 7.21 -11.07 7.36
N SER A 152 6.44 -11.06 6.28
CA SER A 152 6.88 -11.64 5.01
C SER A 152 7.76 -10.65 4.28
N LYS A 153 9.04 -11.02 4.18
CA LYS A 153 9.98 -10.35 3.27
C LYS A 153 9.52 -10.56 1.85
N ASP A 154 9.45 -9.47 1.10
CA ASP A 154 9.25 -9.54 -0.32
C ASP A 154 10.40 -10.31 -0.97
N ARG A 155 10.04 -11.18 -1.92
CA ARG A 155 11.01 -11.99 -2.65
C ARG A 155 10.83 -11.78 -4.13
N LEU A 156 11.94 -11.62 -4.82
CA LEU A 156 11.99 -11.61 -6.27
C LEU A 156 12.57 -12.93 -6.76
N PHE A 157 12.10 -13.39 -7.91
CA PHE A 157 12.47 -14.66 -8.51
C PHE A 157 12.90 -14.42 -9.94
N ILE A 158 14.04 -15.00 -10.31
CA ILE A 158 14.50 -15.05 -11.69
C ILE A 158 15.10 -16.42 -12.00
N TYR A 159 14.72 -16.95 -13.15
CA TYR A 159 15.30 -18.12 -13.80
C TYR A 159 15.54 -17.78 -15.26
N ASN A 160 16.70 -18.18 -15.77
CA ASN A 160 17.04 -18.08 -17.18
C ASN A 160 17.61 -19.42 -17.63
N GLU A 161 17.08 -20.01 -18.71
CA GLU A 161 17.53 -21.30 -19.23
C GLU A 161 19.03 -21.32 -19.57
N ARG A 162 19.58 -20.18 -19.99
CA ARG A 162 21.01 -20.06 -20.32
C ARG A 162 21.92 -20.14 -19.10
N LYS A 163 21.34 -19.94 -17.91
CA LYS A 163 22.02 -19.99 -16.62
C LYS A 163 21.17 -20.77 -15.61
N PRO A 164 20.96 -22.08 -15.85
CA PRO A 164 19.98 -22.86 -15.11
C PRO A 164 20.35 -23.03 -13.63
N ASP A 165 21.64 -22.95 -13.30
CA ASP A 165 22.17 -23.05 -11.94
C ASP A 165 22.01 -21.74 -11.13
N GLU A 166 21.66 -20.62 -11.79
CA GLU A 166 21.47 -19.30 -11.16
C GLU A 166 19.99 -19.00 -10.85
N THR A 167 19.14 -20.02 -10.60
CA THR A 167 17.78 -19.75 -10.10
C THR A 167 17.89 -19.00 -8.76
N THR A 168 17.68 -17.69 -8.79
CA THR A 168 18.02 -16.84 -7.66
C THR A 168 16.76 -16.28 -7.02
N ILE A 169 16.66 -16.46 -5.71
CA ILE A 169 15.66 -15.83 -4.87
C ILE A 169 16.33 -14.64 -4.18
N MET A 170 15.85 -13.44 -4.47
CA MET A 170 16.40 -12.20 -3.92
C MET A 170 15.46 -11.60 -2.89
N SER A 171 16.01 -10.87 -1.92
CA SER A 171 15.25 -10.11 -0.90
C SER A 171 15.27 -8.60 -1.14
N GLY A 172 15.83 -8.14 -2.26
CA GLY A 172 16.00 -6.73 -2.58
C GLY A 172 16.40 -6.57 -4.05
N GLY A 173 16.37 -5.35 -4.58
CA GLY A 173 16.70 -5.08 -5.98
C GLY A 173 15.48 -5.00 -6.90
N VAL A 174 15.70 -5.16 -8.20
CA VAL A 174 14.64 -5.22 -9.22
C VAL A 174 14.90 -6.36 -10.18
N VAL A 175 13.88 -7.17 -10.43
CA VAL A 175 13.87 -8.17 -11.52
C VAL A 175 13.06 -7.62 -12.67
N GLY A 176 13.48 -7.86 -13.90
CA GLY A 176 12.72 -7.44 -15.07
C GLY A 176 12.86 -8.38 -16.26
N VAL A 177 11.99 -8.18 -17.24
CA VAL A 177 12.10 -8.77 -18.57
C VAL A 177 11.93 -7.71 -19.64
N THR A 178 12.88 -7.69 -20.57
CA THR A 178 12.76 -6.93 -21.82
C THR A 178 12.11 -7.80 -22.89
N MET A 179 11.24 -7.20 -23.69
CA MET A 179 10.52 -7.85 -24.77
C MET A 179 10.73 -7.04 -26.06
N ARG A 180 11.23 -7.68 -27.11
CA ARG A 180 11.47 -7.06 -28.42
C ARG A 180 10.92 -7.92 -29.55
N GLY A 181 10.29 -7.33 -30.55
CA GLY A 181 9.73 -8.05 -31.70
C GLY A 181 8.23 -7.81 -31.85
N ASP A 182 7.49 -8.84 -32.26
CA ASP A 182 6.05 -8.75 -32.52
C ASP A 182 5.23 -8.82 -31.22
N VAL A 183 5.40 -7.79 -30.39
CA VAL A 183 4.64 -7.59 -29.16
C VAL A 183 4.30 -6.11 -29.03
N SER A 184 3.08 -5.87 -28.59
CA SER A 184 2.60 -4.57 -28.20
C SER A 184 2.00 -4.65 -26.81
N VAL A 185 2.33 -3.66 -25.99
CA VAL A 185 1.90 -3.56 -24.61
C VAL A 185 1.26 -2.19 -24.43
N LYS A 186 0.02 -2.15 -24.00
CA LYS A 186 -0.70 -0.91 -23.67
C LYS A 186 -1.02 -0.88 -22.17
N PRO A 187 -0.19 -0.21 -21.35
CA PRO A 187 -0.52 0.04 -19.95
C PRO A 187 -1.56 1.16 -19.83
N MET A 188 -2.47 1.03 -18.88
CA MET A 188 -3.49 2.01 -18.52
C MET A 188 -3.56 2.10 -16.99
N VAL A 189 -3.51 3.31 -16.45
CA VAL A 189 -3.54 3.55 -15.00
C VAL A 189 -4.91 4.07 -14.60
N ALA A 190 -5.51 3.42 -13.61
CA ALA A 190 -6.67 3.93 -12.88
C ALA A 190 -6.18 4.53 -11.56
N GLN A 191 -6.12 5.87 -11.48
CA GLN A 191 -5.56 6.63 -10.36
C GLN A 191 -6.45 6.55 -9.09
N GLY A 192 -7.71 6.13 -9.24
CA GLY A 192 -8.70 5.96 -8.20
C GLY A 192 -9.29 7.24 -7.65
N ALA A 193 -9.21 8.34 -8.39
CA ALA A 193 -9.41 9.67 -7.83
C ALA A 193 -10.36 10.50 -8.68
N ARG A 194 -11.33 11.14 -8.02
CA ARG A 194 -12.31 12.04 -8.65
C ARG A 194 -11.99 13.49 -8.31
N GLY A 195 -12.03 14.35 -9.31
CA GLY A 195 -11.82 15.78 -9.14
C GLY A 195 -12.94 16.44 -8.34
N VAL A 196 -12.59 17.40 -7.48
CA VAL A 196 -13.52 18.16 -6.63
C VAL A 196 -13.19 19.64 -6.67
N GLY A 197 -14.24 20.48 -6.59
CA GLY A 197 -14.14 21.92 -6.80
C GLY A 197 -13.75 22.29 -8.23
N GLY A 198 -13.42 23.57 -8.44
CA GLY A 198 -12.97 24.09 -9.73
C GLY A 198 -11.49 23.80 -10.02
N THR A 199 -11.05 24.21 -11.20
CA THR A 199 -9.64 24.19 -11.61
C THR A 199 -8.94 25.49 -11.18
N TYR A 200 -7.66 25.40 -10.84
CA TYR A 200 -6.87 26.54 -10.39
C TYR A 200 -5.59 26.66 -11.21
N ARG A 201 -5.11 27.88 -11.44
CA ARG A 201 -3.77 28.14 -12.00
C ARG A 201 -2.77 28.37 -10.88
N VAL A 202 -1.58 27.80 -11.04
CA VAL A 202 -0.43 28.07 -10.17
C VAL A 202 0.06 29.49 -10.43
N VAL A 203 0.13 30.31 -9.39
CA VAL A 203 0.64 31.69 -9.47
C VAL A 203 2.10 31.74 -9.04
N ASP A 204 2.45 31.02 -7.98
CA ASP A 204 3.81 30.89 -7.48
C ASP A 204 4.06 29.41 -7.13
N GLY A 205 5.05 28.82 -7.81
CA GLY A 205 5.47 27.44 -7.66
C GLY A 205 6.96 27.30 -7.92
N GLU A 206 7.60 26.39 -7.18
CA GLU A 206 9.04 26.15 -7.27
C GLU A 206 9.31 24.65 -7.13
N GLY A 207 9.84 24.03 -8.19
CA GLY A 207 10.04 22.58 -8.22
C GLY A 207 8.72 21.83 -8.02
N SER A 208 8.69 20.93 -7.02
CA SER A 208 7.47 20.21 -6.65
C SER A 208 6.58 20.95 -5.65
N THR A 209 6.90 22.20 -5.29
CA THR A 209 6.18 22.98 -4.28
C THR A 209 5.26 24.02 -4.94
N ILE A 210 4.00 24.05 -4.52
CA ILE A 210 3.00 25.02 -4.96
C ILE A 210 2.71 25.96 -3.79
N LYS A 211 3.00 27.25 -3.94
CA LYS A 211 2.83 28.25 -2.88
C LYS A 211 1.46 28.91 -2.97
N THR A 212 1.12 29.48 -4.13
CA THR A 212 -0.14 30.19 -4.33
C THR A 212 -0.83 29.85 -5.63
N ILE A 213 -2.16 29.91 -5.61
CA ILE A 213 -3.04 29.55 -6.70
C ILE A 213 -4.17 30.58 -6.86
N VAL A 214 -4.78 30.60 -8.04
CA VAL A 214 -5.97 31.40 -8.36
C VAL A 214 -6.98 30.52 -9.10
N LEU A 215 -8.29 30.74 -8.90
CA LEU A 215 -9.30 29.98 -9.63
C LEU A 215 -9.21 30.31 -11.13
N ASP A 216 -9.25 29.27 -11.96
CA ASP A 216 -9.25 29.41 -13.42
C ASP A 216 -10.68 29.64 -13.91
N ILE A 217 -10.95 30.82 -14.48
CA ILE A 217 -12.30 31.25 -14.90
C ILE A 217 -12.60 30.82 -16.35
N ASP A 218 -11.62 30.27 -17.06
CA ASP A 218 -11.83 29.74 -18.42
C ASP A 218 -12.43 28.30 -18.43
N ASP A 219 -12.85 27.77 -17.26
CA ASP A 219 -13.58 26.50 -17.18
C ASP A 219 -15.08 26.73 -17.44
N ASP A 220 -15.58 26.14 -18.54
CA ASP A 220 -16.96 26.14 -19.07
C ASP A 220 -18.06 25.59 -18.10
N ASP A 221 -17.81 25.47 -16.80
CA ASP A 221 -18.78 24.93 -15.81
C ASP A 221 -19.99 25.87 -15.59
N GLU A 222 -20.00 27.09 -16.16
CA GLU A 222 -21.16 27.99 -16.15
C GLU A 222 -22.34 27.51 -17.03
N ARG A 223 -22.16 26.55 -17.94
CA ARG A 223 -23.22 26.18 -18.90
C ARG A 223 -24.34 25.28 -18.36
N GLN A 224 -24.28 24.80 -17.11
CA GLN A 224 -25.36 23.97 -16.55
C GLN A 224 -26.43 24.77 -15.77
N VAL A 225 -26.26 26.08 -15.56
CA VAL A 225 -27.22 26.89 -14.81
C VAL A 225 -28.25 27.58 -15.72
N GLU A 226 -27.97 27.77 -17.02
CA GLU A 226 -28.84 28.58 -17.91
C GLU A 226 -30.09 27.89 -18.46
N GLN A 227 -30.36 26.61 -18.17
CA GLN A 227 -31.58 25.94 -18.69
C GLN A 227 -32.76 25.85 -17.72
N GLY A 228 -32.74 26.60 -16.63
CA GLY A 228 -33.91 26.70 -15.77
C GLY A 228 -33.86 27.94 -14.90
N GLU A 229 -34.29 29.08 -15.44
CA GLU A 229 -35.11 30.08 -14.73
C GLU A 229 -35.23 31.37 -15.57
N GLU A 230 -36.06 31.32 -16.61
CA GLU A 230 -36.83 32.52 -16.94
C GLU A 230 -37.97 32.63 -15.93
N LYS A 231 -37.78 33.41 -14.85
CA LYS A 231 -38.79 34.39 -14.36
C LYS A 231 -38.43 35.09 -13.03
N GLU A 232 -38.75 36.38 -13.06
CA GLU A 232 -39.04 37.33 -11.96
C GLU A 232 -37.87 38.07 -11.28
N GLU A 233 -37.73 39.35 -11.66
CA GLU A 233 -37.07 40.41 -10.89
C GLU A 233 -37.67 40.50 -9.48
N SER A 234 -37.03 39.86 -8.50
CA SER A 234 -37.33 40.01 -7.07
C SER A 234 -36.10 40.53 -6.32
N LEU A 235 -36.32 41.21 -5.19
CA LEU A 235 -35.26 41.68 -4.28
C LEU A 235 -34.35 40.52 -3.80
N ALA A 236 -34.88 39.30 -3.75
CA ALA A 236 -34.10 38.10 -3.45
C ALA A 236 -33.14 37.72 -4.59
N GLY A 237 -33.54 37.94 -5.85
CA GLY A 237 -32.68 37.78 -7.02
C GLY A 237 -31.57 38.84 -7.12
N GLU A 238 -31.84 40.08 -6.71
CA GLU A 238 -30.82 41.13 -6.58
C GLU A 238 -29.81 40.84 -5.46
N LEU A 239 -30.27 40.34 -4.31
CA LEU A 239 -29.40 39.90 -3.21
C LEU A 239 -28.55 38.67 -3.59
N MET A 240 -29.11 37.71 -4.33
CA MET A 240 -28.37 36.59 -4.91
C MET A 240 -27.32 37.07 -5.92
N ARG A 241 -27.66 38.04 -6.79
CA ARG A 241 -26.69 38.65 -7.72
C ARG A 241 -25.59 39.42 -6.99
N GLN A 242 -25.89 40.13 -5.91
CA GLN A 242 -24.88 40.81 -5.09
C GLN A 242 -24.00 39.83 -4.30
N GLN A 243 -24.56 38.73 -3.79
CA GLN A 243 -23.77 37.65 -3.19
C GLN A 243 -22.88 36.97 -4.22
N MET A 244 -23.39 36.66 -5.41
CA MET A 244 -22.60 36.10 -6.51
C MET A 244 -21.52 37.06 -6.99
N GLN A 245 -21.79 38.37 -7.12
CA GLN A 245 -20.77 39.37 -7.47
C GLN A 245 -19.69 39.54 -6.39
N ASN A 246 -20.05 39.42 -5.11
CA ASN A 246 -19.09 39.41 -3.99
C ASN A 246 -18.28 38.09 -3.95
N GLU A 247 -18.89 36.96 -4.29
CA GLU A 247 -18.20 35.66 -4.39
C GLU A 247 -17.29 35.58 -5.62
N GLU A 248 -17.69 36.13 -6.77
CA GLU A 248 -16.86 36.31 -7.97
C GLU A 248 -15.63 37.20 -7.69
N GLY A 249 -15.81 38.27 -6.90
CA GLY A 249 -14.72 39.14 -6.43
C GLY A 249 -13.72 38.42 -5.50
N MET A 250 -14.20 37.51 -4.65
CA MET A 250 -13.38 36.65 -3.79
C MET A 250 -12.72 35.48 -4.55
N SER A 251 -13.33 35.05 -5.66
CA SER A 251 -12.90 33.92 -6.49
C SER A 251 -11.61 34.22 -7.30
N ARG A 252 -11.39 35.50 -7.63
CA ARG A 252 -10.20 36.00 -8.36
C ARG A 252 -8.97 36.28 -7.48
N MET A 253 -9.06 36.04 -6.18
CA MET A 253 -7.97 36.37 -5.26
C MET A 253 -6.91 35.27 -5.24
N VAL A 254 -5.65 35.66 -5.44
CA VAL A 254 -4.49 34.77 -5.23
C VAL A 254 -4.47 34.35 -3.77
N LYS A 255 -4.44 33.04 -3.53
CA LYS A 255 -4.51 32.46 -2.19
C LYS A 255 -3.53 31.30 -2.02
N PRO A 256 -3.03 31.05 -0.79
CA PRO A 256 -2.26 29.86 -0.50
C PRO A 256 -3.06 28.59 -0.78
N VAL A 257 -2.38 27.54 -1.26
CA VAL A 257 -3.04 26.28 -1.64
C VAL A 257 -3.79 25.65 -0.47
N LEU A 258 -3.17 25.64 0.72
CA LEU A 258 -3.78 25.06 1.91
C LEU A 258 -5.01 25.85 2.39
N ALA A 259 -5.05 27.16 2.15
CA ALA A 259 -6.21 27.98 2.49
C ALA A 259 -7.43 27.55 1.64
N GLU A 260 -7.21 27.31 0.35
CA GLU A 260 -8.29 26.83 -0.53
C GLU A 260 -8.72 25.41 -0.21
N ALA A 261 -7.79 24.50 0.07
CA ALA A 261 -8.12 23.14 0.52
C ALA A 261 -9.01 23.18 1.77
N ASN A 262 -8.69 24.04 2.74
CA ASN A 262 -9.49 24.23 3.96
C ASN A 262 -10.88 24.81 3.69
N MET A 263 -11.01 25.75 2.76
CA MET A 263 -12.30 26.30 2.35
C MET A 263 -13.14 25.25 1.63
N MET A 264 -12.53 24.49 0.71
CA MET A 264 -13.18 23.41 -0.01
C MET A 264 -13.69 22.33 0.94
N MET A 265 -12.89 21.93 1.94
CA MET A 265 -13.32 20.96 2.95
C MET A 265 -14.61 21.38 3.67
N LYS A 266 -14.87 22.67 3.88
CA LYS A 266 -16.13 23.12 4.51
C LYS A 266 -17.37 22.96 3.63
N ARG A 267 -17.17 22.81 2.30
CA ARG A 267 -18.24 22.71 1.30
C ARG A 267 -18.55 21.26 0.90
N LEU A 268 -17.67 20.32 1.24
CA LEU A 268 -17.81 18.89 0.92
C LEU A 268 -18.69 18.15 1.93
N GLY A 269 -19.26 17.02 1.51
CA GLY A 269 -19.98 16.12 2.41
C GLY A 269 -19.06 15.47 3.46
N ASP A 270 -19.64 14.94 4.55
CA ASP A 270 -18.88 14.35 5.67
C ASP A 270 -17.90 13.25 5.24
N GLU A 271 -18.28 12.46 4.23
CA GLU A 271 -17.45 11.37 3.71
C GLU A 271 -16.24 11.89 2.90
N GLU A 272 -16.47 12.81 1.97
CA GLU A 272 -15.43 13.48 1.18
C GLU A 272 -14.46 14.27 2.08
N GLN A 273 -14.98 14.95 3.10
CA GLN A 273 -14.16 15.59 4.13
C GLN A 273 -13.27 14.58 4.85
N SER A 274 -13.80 13.41 5.21
CA SER A 274 -13.03 12.33 5.85
C SER A 274 -11.90 11.85 4.95
N PHE A 275 -12.15 11.71 3.64
CA PHE A 275 -11.11 11.34 2.68
C PHE A 275 -10.02 12.41 2.54
N MET A 276 -10.38 13.68 2.35
CA MET A 276 -9.38 14.77 2.26
C MET A 276 -8.56 14.93 3.52
N LYS A 277 -9.18 14.79 4.71
CA LYS A 277 -8.48 14.87 6.00
C LYS A 277 -7.44 13.76 6.16
N ARG A 278 -7.66 12.59 5.55
CA ARG A 278 -6.70 11.47 5.56
C ARG A 278 -5.55 11.70 4.58
N ALA A 279 -5.86 12.20 3.38
CA ALA A 279 -4.88 12.48 2.35
C ALA A 279 -5.36 13.59 1.42
N LEU A 280 -4.59 14.69 1.36
CA LEU A 280 -4.82 15.75 0.37
C LEU A 280 -4.22 15.32 -0.97
N LEU A 281 -5.05 15.27 -2.01
CA LEU A 281 -4.64 14.90 -3.37
C LEU A 281 -4.79 16.11 -4.30
N ILE A 282 -3.75 16.34 -5.09
CA ILE A 282 -3.69 17.39 -6.10
C ILE A 282 -3.32 16.76 -7.43
N GLY A 283 -4.15 16.99 -8.43
CA GLY A 283 -3.85 16.66 -9.81
C GLY A 283 -3.19 17.85 -10.49
N VAL A 284 -2.07 17.60 -11.16
CA VAL A 284 -1.37 18.61 -11.98
C VAL A 284 -1.61 18.30 -13.44
N GLU A 285 -2.08 19.29 -14.21
CA GLU A 285 -2.42 19.10 -15.60
C GLU A 285 -1.21 18.69 -16.44
N GLN A 286 -1.42 17.69 -17.30
CA GLN A 286 -0.45 17.17 -18.25
C GLN A 286 -0.50 17.96 -19.56
N ASN A 287 0.65 18.15 -20.21
CA ASN A 287 0.80 18.85 -21.49
C ASN A 287 0.40 20.34 -21.50
N PHE A 288 0.84 21.10 -20.49
CA PHE A 288 0.73 22.56 -20.48
C PHE A 288 1.54 23.18 -21.65
N ARG A 289 0.88 23.42 -22.79
CA ARG A 289 1.41 24.27 -23.86
C ARG A 289 1.06 25.71 -23.49
N GLY A 290 2.07 26.50 -23.12
CA GLY A 290 1.94 27.88 -22.64
C GLY A 290 1.42 28.91 -23.66
N GLY A 291 0.35 28.60 -24.39
CA GLY A 291 -0.28 29.49 -25.35
C GLY A 291 -1.55 28.89 -25.94
N GLY A 292 -2.70 29.42 -25.50
CA GLY A 292 -3.81 29.80 -26.38
C GLY A 292 -4.48 28.74 -27.28
N ASP A 293 -4.54 27.47 -26.91
CA ASP A 293 -5.46 26.52 -27.57
C ASP A 293 -6.49 25.97 -26.57
N GLY A 294 -7.59 26.71 -26.44
CA GLY A 294 -8.73 26.42 -25.59
C GLY A 294 -9.62 25.32 -26.17
N GLY A 295 -9.14 24.09 -26.17
CA GLY A 295 -9.81 22.94 -26.78
C GLY A 295 -10.06 21.73 -25.88
N GLY A 296 -9.97 21.87 -24.55
CA GLY A 296 -10.27 20.80 -23.59
C GLY A 296 -11.57 21.09 -22.83
N GLY A 297 -12.72 20.98 -23.52
CA GLY A 297 -14.02 21.35 -22.99
C GLY A 297 -14.44 20.65 -21.70
N GLY A 298 -15.32 21.33 -20.95
CA GLY A 298 -15.84 21.01 -19.63
C GLY A 298 -16.78 19.78 -19.56
N GLY A 299 -16.35 18.65 -20.09
CA GLY A 299 -16.95 17.35 -19.76
C GLY A 299 -16.37 16.88 -18.43
N GLY A 300 -17.23 16.54 -17.45
CA GLY A 300 -16.82 16.02 -16.15
C GLY A 300 -15.69 15.00 -16.28
N GLY A 301 -14.68 15.05 -15.39
CA GLY A 301 -13.31 14.57 -15.63
C GLY A 301 -13.09 13.16 -16.22
N PHE A 302 -14.13 12.31 -16.27
CA PHE A 302 -14.11 10.98 -16.88
C PHE A 302 -14.68 10.92 -18.32
N GLU A 303 -15.34 11.96 -18.83
CA GLU A 303 -15.90 11.95 -20.19
C GLU A 303 -14.79 11.87 -21.25
N ARG A 304 -13.69 12.59 -21.01
CA ARG A 304 -12.46 12.48 -21.81
C ARG A 304 -11.92 11.05 -21.83
N LEU A 305 -11.98 10.33 -20.71
CA LEU A 305 -11.57 8.93 -20.64
C LEU A 305 -12.49 8.06 -21.50
N LYS A 306 -13.82 8.26 -21.46
CA LYS A 306 -14.76 7.53 -22.33
C LYS A 306 -14.55 7.80 -23.82
N GLU A 307 -14.02 8.97 -24.16
CA GLU A 307 -13.59 9.32 -25.53
C GLU A 307 -12.24 8.72 -25.92
N GLY A 308 -11.55 8.03 -25.00
CA GLY A 308 -10.24 7.42 -25.27
C GLY A 308 -9.07 8.40 -25.26
N LYS A 309 -9.28 9.64 -24.79
CA LYS A 309 -8.30 10.74 -24.81
C LYS A 309 -7.38 10.80 -23.58
N GLY A 310 -7.36 9.76 -22.75
CA GLY A 310 -6.47 9.66 -21.57
C GLY A 310 -6.75 10.68 -20.46
N HIS A 311 -5.95 10.63 -19.39
CA HIS A 311 -6.07 11.50 -18.22
C HIS A 311 -5.55 12.91 -18.52
N SER A 312 -6.27 13.94 -18.07
CA SER A 312 -5.81 15.33 -18.13
C SER A 312 -4.91 15.72 -16.95
N TYR A 313 -5.09 15.08 -15.79
CA TYR A 313 -4.36 15.38 -14.56
C TYR A 313 -3.57 14.17 -14.07
N LEU A 314 -2.34 14.42 -13.62
CA LEU A 314 -1.54 13.48 -12.86
C LEU A 314 -1.76 13.72 -11.37
N VAL A 315 -2.45 12.79 -10.71
CA VAL A 315 -2.86 12.90 -9.31
C VAL A 315 -1.72 12.47 -8.39
N ARG A 316 -1.40 13.34 -7.44
CA ARG A 316 -0.35 13.16 -6.43
C ARG A 316 -0.88 13.44 -5.05
N GLN A 317 -0.38 12.67 -4.08
CA GLN A 317 -0.60 12.96 -2.67
C GLN A 317 0.37 14.03 -2.21
N VAL A 318 -0.14 15.02 -1.49
CA VAL A 318 0.69 16.06 -0.86
C VAL A 318 1.54 15.43 0.25
N VAL A 319 2.85 15.64 0.18
CA VAL A 319 3.84 15.07 1.11
C VAL A 319 3.97 15.92 2.37
N SER A 320 3.97 17.24 2.19
CA SER A 320 4.07 18.21 3.28
C SER A 320 3.34 19.50 2.93
N ALA A 321 3.01 20.27 3.97
CA ALA A 321 2.41 21.59 3.84
C ALA A 321 3.11 22.59 4.77
N GLY A 322 3.40 23.78 4.25
CA GLY A 322 3.97 24.88 5.00
C GLY A 322 2.92 25.54 5.91
N MET A 323 3.06 25.39 7.23
CA MET A 323 2.06 25.92 8.17
C MET A 323 2.03 27.45 8.26
N LYS A 324 3.09 28.15 7.80
CA LYS A 324 3.19 29.62 7.89
C LYS A 324 2.74 30.33 6.62
N ASP A 325 3.07 29.76 5.47
CA ASP A 325 2.86 30.31 4.13
C ASP A 325 1.75 29.59 3.36
N GLY A 326 1.28 28.42 3.84
CA GLY A 326 0.19 27.66 3.26
C GLY A 326 0.55 26.95 1.96
N SER A 327 1.85 26.81 1.67
CA SER A 327 2.38 26.08 0.53
C SER A 327 2.20 24.56 0.70
N VAL A 328 2.19 23.83 -0.40
CA VAL A 328 2.12 22.36 -0.42
C VAL A 328 3.21 21.79 -1.31
N THR A 329 3.81 20.67 -0.90
CA THR A 329 4.88 20.01 -1.64
C THR A 329 4.44 18.63 -2.11
N LEU A 330 4.58 18.38 -3.41
CA LEU A 330 4.40 17.09 -4.05
C LEU A 330 5.70 16.27 -4.02
N PRO A 331 5.65 14.93 -4.23
CA PRO A 331 6.84 14.08 -4.22
C PRO A 331 7.93 14.58 -5.16
N THR A 332 9.17 14.68 -4.66
CA THR A 332 10.32 15.21 -5.39
C THR A 332 10.72 14.31 -6.56
N GLY A 333 11.16 14.90 -7.68
CA GLY A 333 11.73 14.15 -8.82
C GLY A 333 10.74 13.54 -9.81
N SER A 334 9.42 13.76 -9.63
CA SER A 334 8.37 13.19 -10.49
C SER A 334 7.43 14.23 -11.12
N VAL A 335 7.39 15.47 -10.62
CA VAL A 335 6.63 16.59 -11.22
C VAL A 335 7.37 17.90 -10.92
N ASP A 336 7.67 18.67 -11.97
CA ASP A 336 8.13 20.06 -11.87
C ASP A 336 6.95 20.98 -12.20
N VAL A 337 6.44 21.66 -11.17
CA VAL A 337 5.24 22.50 -11.29
C VAL A 337 5.63 23.89 -11.78
N LYS A 338 5.03 24.33 -12.88
CA LYS A 338 5.32 25.62 -13.50
C LYS A 338 4.27 26.67 -13.13
N GLU A 339 4.70 27.93 -13.04
CA GLU A 339 3.76 29.05 -13.01
C GLU A 339 2.83 29.01 -14.24
N GLY A 340 1.55 29.29 -14.02
CA GLY A 340 0.48 29.19 -15.02
C GLY A 340 -0.10 27.78 -15.22
N GLN A 341 0.54 26.73 -14.71
CA GLN A 341 0.04 25.37 -14.85
C GLN A 341 -1.28 25.17 -14.10
N ARG A 342 -2.20 24.42 -14.69
CA ARG A 342 -3.50 24.12 -14.07
C ARG A 342 -3.39 22.97 -13.09
N ILE A 343 -4.09 23.09 -11.97
CA ILE A 343 -4.23 22.06 -10.95
C ILE A 343 -5.68 21.90 -10.53
N ARG A 344 -6.02 20.74 -9.97
CA ARG A 344 -7.33 20.48 -9.37
C ARG A 344 -7.18 19.63 -8.12
N PHE A 345 -8.09 19.76 -7.16
CA PHE A 345 -8.13 18.90 -5.98
C PHE A 345 -8.86 17.60 -6.29
N PHE A 346 -8.45 16.52 -5.63
CA PHE A 346 -9.03 15.18 -5.83
C PHE A 346 -9.37 14.52 -4.50
N VAL A 347 -10.36 13.64 -4.54
CA VAL A 347 -10.69 12.71 -3.46
C VAL A 347 -10.64 11.27 -3.95
N ARG A 348 -10.30 10.35 -3.06
CA ARG A 348 -10.31 8.91 -3.30
C ARG A 348 -11.51 8.30 -2.61
N ASP A 349 -12.59 8.14 -3.35
CA ASP A 349 -13.80 7.46 -2.92
C ASP A 349 -14.06 6.23 -3.82
N ARG A 350 -14.89 5.32 -3.32
CA ARG A 350 -15.19 4.06 -4.02
C ARG A 350 -15.86 4.29 -5.37
N GLU A 351 -16.85 5.17 -5.40
CA GLU A 351 -17.71 5.38 -6.56
C GLU A 351 -16.90 6.03 -7.68
N GLY A 352 -16.16 7.10 -7.36
CA GLY A 352 -15.24 7.75 -8.28
C GLY A 352 -14.16 6.82 -8.82
N ALA A 353 -13.56 5.97 -7.98
CA ALA A 353 -12.56 5.00 -8.42
C ALA A 353 -13.15 3.94 -9.37
N LYS A 354 -14.42 3.56 -9.18
CA LYS A 354 -15.13 2.61 -10.05
C LYS A 354 -15.51 3.26 -11.37
N GLU A 355 -16.08 4.46 -11.34
CA GLU A 355 -16.47 5.23 -12.52
C GLU A 355 -15.28 5.55 -13.43
N GLU A 356 -14.15 5.96 -12.83
CA GLU A 356 -12.90 6.18 -13.55
C GLU A 356 -12.47 4.91 -14.30
N LEU A 357 -12.51 3.77 -13.62
CA LEU A 357 -12.11 2.50 -14.19
C LEU A 357 -13.04 2.04 -15.33
N GLU A 358 -14.36 2.19 -15.16
CA GLU A 358 -15.35 1.91 -16.20
C GLU A 358 -15.17 2.85 -17.41
N ALA A 359 -14.90 4.13 -17.18
CA ALA A 359 -14.64 5.11 -18.23
C ALA A 359 -13.35 4.80 -19.00
N LEU A 360 -12.28 4.43 -18.30
CA LEU A 360 -10.99 4.05 -18.89
C LEU A 360 -11.14 2.87 -19.86
N TRP A 361 -11.83 1.80 -19.43
CA TRP A 361 -12.07 0.63 -20.27
C TRP A 361 -13.06 0.87 -21.40
N THR A 362 -14.04 1.76 -21.20
CA THR A 362 -14.97 2.20 -22.25
C THR A 362 -14.21 2.96 -23.35
N GLY A 363 -13.35 3.90 -22.96
CA GLY A 363 -12.48 4.63 -23.87
C GLY A 363 -11.54 3.73 -24.65
N TYR A 364 -10.89 2.79 -23.96
CA TYR A 364 -10.04 1.80 -24.61
C TYR A 364 -10.77 1.06 -25.74
N LYS A 365 -11.98 0.55 -25.46
CA LYS A 365 -12.79 -0.14 -26.48
C LYS A 365 -13.12 0.77 -27.64
N LYS A 366 -13.55 2.00 -27.35
CA LYS A 366 -13.93 2.98 -28.37
C LYS A 366 -12.76 3.25 -29.30
N SER A 367 -11.59 3.59 -28.75
CA SER A 367 -10.37 3.82 -29.55
C SER A 367 -9.92 2.57 -30.31
N ALA A 368 -10.08 1.37 -29.74
CA ALA A 368 -9.75 0.13 -30.43
C ALA A 368 -10.70 -0.13 -31.63
N LEU A 369 -11.99 0.16 -31.48
CA LEU A 369 -12.96 0.07 -32.58
C LEU A 369 -12.69 1.12 -33.66
N GLU A 370 -12.51 2.39 -33.30
CA GLU A 370 -12.25 3.48 -34.24
C GLU A 370 -11.02 3.19 -35.10
N LYS A 371 -9.93 2.70 -34.49
CA LYS A 371 -8.74 2.26 -35.21
C LYS A 371 -8.99 1.13 -36.20
N THR A 372 -9.97 0.26 -35.93
CA THR A 372 -10.34 -0.81 -36.87
C THR A 372 -10.99 -0.25 -38.14
N PHE A 373 -11.63 0.92 -38.06
CA PHE A 373 -12.26 1.59 -39.22
C PHE A 373 -11.31 2.52 -39.97
N GLU A 374 -10.26 3.04 -39.32
CA GLU A 374 -9.28 3.97 -39.90
C GLU A 374 -8.10 3.28 -40.60
N MET A 375 -7.94 1.95 -40.47
CA MET A 375 -6.84 1.18 -41.05
C MET A 375 -6.93 1.03 -42.58
N GLU A 376 -5.83 1.31 -43.29
CA GLU A 376 -5.63 0.95 -44.70
C GLU A 376 -5.39 -0.57 -44.88
N GLU A 377 -5.62 -1.12 -46.08
CA GLU A 377 -5.36 -2.55 -46.39
C GLU A 377 -3.89 -2.93 -46.07
N GLY A 378 -3.66 -3.60 -44.93
CA GLY A 378 -2.34 -4.10 -44.51
C GLY A 378 -1.86 -3.57 -43.15
N GLU A 379 -2.52 -2.58 -42.56
CA GLU A 379 -2.29 -2.17 -41.17
C GLU A 379 -3.12 -3.01 -40.20
N SER A 380 -2.58 -3.25 -39.01
CA SER A 380 -3.11 -4.23 -38.07
C SER A 380 -3.22 -3.64 -36.67
N GLY A 381 -4.42 -3.65 -36.11
CA GLY A 381 -4.68 -3.19 -34.75
C GLY A 381 -4.10 -4.11 -33.68
N LEU A 382 -3.98 -3.58 -32.47
CA LEU A 382 -3.63 -4.37 -31.30
C LEU A 382 -4.79 -5.32 -30.97
N GLU A 383 -4.68 -6.57 -31.39
CA GLU A 383 -5.58 -7.65 -30.96
C GLU A 383 -5.19 -8.11 -29.54
N PRO A 384 -6.06 -7.96 -28.54
CA PRO A 384 -5.74 -8.35 -27.16
C PRO A 384 -5.58 -9.88 -27.03
N ALA A 385 -4.39 -10.33 -26.66
CA ALA A 385 -4.10 -11.74 -26.37
C ALA A 385 -4.20 -12.06 -24.87
N ALA A 386 -3.89 -11.10 -24.00
CA ALA A 386 -4.03 -11.23 -22.56
C ALA A 386 -4.19 -9.85 -21.89
N VAL A 387 -4.69 -9.84 -20.66
CA VAL A 387 -4.73 -8.63 -19.83
C VAL A 387 -4.06 -8.92 -18.48
N MET A 388 -3.05 -8.12 -18.16
CA MET A 388 -2.47 -8.09 -16.82
C MET A 388 -3.22 -7.06 -15.97
N VAL A 389 -3.70 -7.47 -14.79
CA VAL A 389 -4.41 -6.61 -13.84
C VAL A 389 -3.60 -6.55 -12.57
N ILE A 390 -3.20 -5.35 -12.15
CA ILE A 390 -2.38 -5.13 -10.95
C ILE A 390 -3.06 -4.07 -10.08
N PRO A 391 -3.99 -4.47 -9.19
CA PRO A 391 -4.52 -3.58 -8.17
C PRO A 391 -3.46 -3.31 -7.09
N THR A 392 -3.53 -2.17 -6.43
CA THR A 392 -2.73 -1.93 -5.21
C THR A 392 -3.41 -2.51 -3.98
N MET A 393 -2.63 -2.79 -2.93
CA MET A 393 -3.08 -3.45 -1.69
C MET A 393 -4.24 -2.78 -0.93
N ASP A 394 -4.56 -1.54 -1.28
CA ASP A 394 -5.66 -0.77 -0.73
C ASP A 394 -6.89 -0.74 -1.64
N ARG A 395 -6.79 -1.19 -2.90
CA ARG A 395 -7.86 -1.12 -3.90
C ARG A 395 -8.76 -2.34 -3.97
N GLY A 396 -8.38 -3.49 -3.40
CA GLY A 396 -9.20 -4.71 -3.37
C GLY A 396 -10.43 -4.60 -2.46
N GLU A 397 -10.66 -5.62 -1.64
CA GLU A 397 -11.78 -5.64 -0.68
C GLU A 397 -11.84 -4.38 0.22
N LYS A 398 -10.68 -3.77 0.53
CA LYS A 398 -10.59 -2.58 1.39
C LYS A 398 -11.26 -1.33 0.79
N LEU A 399 -11.03 -1.02 -0.48
CA LEU A 399 -11.63 0.16 -1.13
C LEU A 399 -13.05 -0.15 -1.59
N PHE A 400 -13.22 -1.24 -2.35
CA PHE A 400 -14.49 -1.56 -2.98
C PHE A 400 -15.48 -2.30 -2.08
N GLN A 401 -15.09 -2.74 -0.87
CA GLN A 401 -15.88 -3.64 0.00
C GLN A 401 -16.31 -4.95 -0.69
N LYS A 402 -15.66 -5.27 -1.79
CA LYS A 402 -15.93 -6.45 -2.63
C LYS A 402 -14.65 -6.81 -3.36
N GLN A 403 -14.25 -8.07 -3.29
CA GLN A 403 -13.13 -8.61 -4.07
C GLN A 403 -13.50 -8.69 -5.56
N GLY A 404 -12.52 -8.60 -6.45
CA GLY A 404 -12.70 -8.84 -7.87
C GLY A 404 -13.34 -7.70 -8.66
N VAL A 405 -13.55 -6.52 -8.08
CA VAL A 405 -14.27 -5.42 -8.78
C VAL A 405 -13.53 -4.97 -10.04
N GLU A 406 -12.21 -4.77 -9.98
CA GLU A 406 -11.44 -4.37 -11.17
C GLU A 406 -11.47 -5.47 -12.23
N THR A 407 -11.20 -6.70 -11.81
CA THR A 407 -11.24 -7.90 -12.65
C THR A 407 -12.61 -8.12 -13.31
N GLU A 408 -13.72 -7.87 -12.60
CA GLU A 408 -15.09 -7.91 -13.14
C GLU A 408 -15.30 -6.86 -14.23
N ILE A 409 -14.80 -5.64 -14.05
CA ILE A 409 -14.89 -4.57 -15.06
C ILE A 409 -14.07 -4.95 -16.30
N VAL A 410 -12.85 -5.48 -16.12
CA VAL A 410 -12.05 -6.01 -17.23
C VAL A 410 -12.76 -7.15 -17.95
N ASN A 411 -13.42 -8.05 -17.24
CA ASN A 411 -14.15 -9.17 -17.83
C ASN A 411 -15.37 -8.70 -18.63
N LYS A 412 -16.12 -7.71 -18.14
CA LYS A 412 -17.20 -7.06 -18.91
C LYS A 412 -16.65 -6.34 -20.15
N ALA A 413 -15.45 -5.78 -20.04
CA ALA A 413 -14.81 -5.14 -21.17
C ALA A 413 -14.35 -6.18 -22.22
N MET A 414 -13.53 -7.15 -21.84
CA MET A 414 -12.78 -7.97 -22.79
C MET A 414 -13.42 -9.34 -23.07
N GLY A 415 -14.47 -9.73 -22.34
CA GLY A 415 -15.04 -11.07 -22.38
C GLY A 415 -14.16 -12.10 -21.69
N ASN A 416 -14.71 -13.25 -21.30
CA ASN A 416 -14.00 -14.25 -20.47
C ASN A 416 -12.92 -15.03 -21.22
N ASP A 417 -12.96 -15.05 -22.55
CA ASP A 417 -12.04 -15.83 -23.38
C ASP A 417 -10.60 -15.27 -23.41
N ILE A 418 -10.43 -13.99 -23.06
CA ILE A 418 -9.11 -13.38 -22.94
C ILE A 418 -8.59 -13.66 -21.53
N PRO A 419 -7.44 -14.31 -21.35
CA PRO A 419 -6.90 -14.63 -20.03
C PRO A 419 -6.52 -13.36 -19.26
N LYS A 420 -6.97 -13.29 -18.00
CA LYS A 420 -6.59 -12.26 -17.02
C LYS A 420 -5.65 -12.86 -15.99
N PHE A 421 -4.57 -12.15 -15.71
CA PHE A 421 -3.60 -12.55 -14.71
C PHE A 421 -3.04 -11.33 -14.02
N GLY A 422 -2.37 -11.51 -12.90
CA GLY A 422 -1.68 -10.43 -12.22
C GLY A 422 -1.67 -10.65 -10.72
N PHE A 423 -1.52 -9.56 -9.98
CA PHE A 423 -1.26 -9.64 -8.54
C PHE A 423 -1.46 -8.30 -7.85
N PHE A 424 -1.53 -8.32 -6.53
CA PHE A 424 -1.65 -7.11 -5.72
C PHE A 424 -0.27 -6.58 -5.31
N ALA A 425 -0.06 -5.30 -5.56
CA ALA A 425 1.24 -4.63 -5.40
C ALA A 425 1.21 -3.48 -4.38
N ASN A 426 2.38 -3.09 -3.90
CA ASN A 426 2.55 -1.93 -3.00
C ASN A 426 2.57 -0.58 -3.74
N GLY A 427 2.59 -0.63 -5.06
CA GLY A 427 2.57 0.52 -5.95
C GLY A 427 2.77 0.06 -7.38
N VAL A 428 2.36 0.89 -8.34
CA VAL A 428 2.50 0.61 -9.77
C VAL A 428 3.25 1.73 -10.45
N PHE A 429 3.82 1.47 -11.61
CA PHE A 429 4.44 2.50 -12.44
C PHE A 429 4.25 2.18 -13.90
N CYS A 430 4.04 3.23 -14.69
CA CYS A 430 4.13 3.25 -16.14
C CYS A 430 4.02 4.71 -16.62
N SER A 431 4.01 4.94 -17.93
CA SER A 431 3.58 6.25 -18.43
C SER A 431 2.06 6.38 -18.29
N ILE A 432 1.58 7.60 -18.03
CA ILE A 432 0.15 7.88 -17.98
C ILE A 432 -0.42 7.92 -19.40
N ASP A 433 -1.60 7.33 -19.59
CA ASP A 433 -2.29 7.43 -20.88
C ASP A 433 -2.71 8.89 -21.10
N SER A 434 -2.03 9.59 -22.00
CA SER A 434 -2.28 11.00 -22.33
C SER A 434 -3.14 11.19 -23.59
N GLY A 435 -3.68 10.08 -24.14
CA GLY A 435 -4.57 10.12 -25.31
C GLY A 435 -3.89 10.41 -26.64
N GLY A 436 -2.56 10.32 -26.70
CA GLY A 436 -1.80 10.39 -27.94
C GLY A 436 -1.72 9.03 -28.61
N ASP A 437 -1.84 9.03 -29.92
CA ASP A 437 -1.63 7.87 -30.78
C ASP A 437 -0.35 7.12 -30.41
N GLY A 438 -0.25 5.83 -30.75
CA GLY A 438 0.97 5.03 -30.54
C GLY A 438 2.24 5.54 -31.25
N GLY A 439 2.20 6.76 -31.79
CA GLY A 439 3.31 7.58 -32.27
C GLY A 439 3.36 8.95 -31.58
N VAL A 440 3.32 9.00 -30.24
CA VAL A 440 3.78 10.19 -29.51
C VAL A 440 5.24 10.42 -29.89
N ASP A 441 5.57 11.65 -30.28
CA ASP A 441 6.95 12.11 -30.45
C ASP A 441 7.70 11.74 -29.17
N SER A 442 8.52 10.68 -29.24
CA SER A 442 8.76 9.77 -28.12
C SER A 442 9.66 10.31 -27.02
N ARG A 443 9.82 11.63 -26.96
CA ARG A 443 10.69 12.36 -26.02
C ARG A 443 9.94 12.89 -24.80
N ASP A 444 8.61 12.96 -24.84
CA ASP A 444 7.81 13.59 -23.77
C ASP A 444 7.10 12.60 -22.82
N SER A 445 7.07 11.29 -23.11
CA SER A 445 6.42 10.30 -22.23
C SER A 445 7.37 9.83 -21.12
N THR A 446 7.29 10.46 -19.95
CA THR A 446 8.01 10.03 -18.74
C THR A 446 7.25 8.91 -18.03
N THR A 447 7.98 7.91 -17.55
CA THR A 447 7.46 6.80 -16.75
C THR A 447 7.42 7.24 -15.30
N CYS A 448 6.24 7.19 -14.69
CA CYS A 448 6.03 7.68 -13.34
C CYS A 448 5.59 6.57 -12.40
N SER A 449 5.99 6.67 -11.14
CA SER A 449 5.42 5.87 -10.06
C SER A 449 4.05 6.40 -9.61
N PHE A 450 3.19 5.48 -9.20
CA PHE A 450 1.85 5.71 -8.67
C PHE A 450 1.66 4.84 -7.44
N GLY A 451 1.47 5.46 -6.28
CA GLY A 451 1.35 4.74 -5.01
C GLY A 451 0.10 3.86 -4.95
N SER A 452 -1.08 4.48 -4.99
CA SER A 452 -2.38 3.79 -4.83
C SER A 452 -3.22 3.99 -6.10
N ALA A 453 -2.98 3.12 -7.07
CA ALA A 453 -3.58 3.13 -8.40
C ALA A 453 -3.65 1.69 -8.94
N GLY A 454 -4.62 1.38 -9.79
CA GLY A 454 -4.69 0.11 -10.49
C GLY A 454 -3.96 0.20 -11.83
N LEU A 455 -3.08 -0.76 -12.14
CA LEU A 455 -2.44 -0.86 -13.45
C LEU A 455 -3.06 -1.99 -14.27
N HIS A 456 -3.51 -1.65 -15.47
CA HIS A 456 -4.15 -2.55 -16.41
C HIS A 456 -3.33 -2.58 -17.68
N VAL A 457 -2.82 -3.74 -18.08
CA VAL A 457 -1.91 -3.87 -19.21
C VAL A 457 -2.51 -4.80 -20.24
N VAL A 458 -2.85 -4.26 -21.41
CA VAL A 458 -3.29 -5.07 -22.54
C VAL A 458 -2.07 -5.52 -23.33
N ILE A 459 -1.95 -6.82 -23.58
CA ILE A 459 -0.82 -7.44 -24.28
C ILE A 459 -1.35 -8.13 -25.53
N GLY A 460 -0.71 -7.90 -26.67
CA GLY A 460 -1.06 -8.51 -27.95
C GLY A 460 0.08 -8.45 -28.97
N PRO A 461 -0.04 -9.11 -30.13
CA PRO A 461 0.90 -8.91 -31.23
C PRO A 461 0.78 -7.49 -31.79
N ARG A 462 1.88 -6.97 -32.34
CA ARG A 462 1.90 -5.68 -33.06
C ARG A 462 1.37 -5.83 -34.48
N SER A 463 1.60 -6.99 -35.10
CA SER A 463 1.24 -7.31 -36.48
C SER A 463 -0.25 -7.62 -36.70
N GLY A 464 -1.06 -7.66 -35.63
CA GLY A 464 -2.50 -7.97 -35.61
C GLY A 464 -2.94 -9.14 -36.50
N ARG A 465 -2.02 -10.03 -36.89
CA ARG A 465 -2.34 -11.22 -37.67
C ARG A 465 -3.10 -12.18 -36.75
N GLY A 466 -4.35 -12.46 -37.14
CA GLY A 466 -5.32 -13.23 -36.38
C GLY A 466 -4.72 -14.42 -35.63
N VAL A 467 -4.85 -14.36 -34.31
CA VAL A 467 -4.50 -15.41 -33.36
C VAL A 467 -5.48 -16.56 -33.56
N TRP A 468 -5.04 -17.68 -34.14
CA TRP A 468 -5.91 -18.85 -34.29
C TRP A 468 -6.31 -19.37 -32.89
N ARG A 469 -7.55 -19.09 -32.45
CA ARG A 469 -8.16 -19.67 -31.25
C ARG A 469 -8.36 -21.17 -31.49
N GLY A 470 -7.63 -21.99 -30.74
CA GLY A 470 -7.79 -23.44 -30.76
C GLY A 470 -9.21 -23.88 -30.34
N ARG A 471 -9.95 -24.42 -31.31
CA ARG A 471 -11.01 -25.43 -31.22
C ARG A 471 -12.04 -25.27 -30.08
N LYS A 472 -13.19 -24.63 -30.38
CA LYS A 472 -14.46 -25.04 -29.76
C LYS A 472 -14.63 -26.54 -30.00
N GLU A 473 -14.92 -27.28 -28.94
CA GLU A 473 -15.28 -28.69 -29.01
C GLU A 473 -16.31 -28.90 -30.12
N ALA A 474 -16.02 -29.86 -31.01
CA ALA A 474 -16.97 -30.29 -32.01
C ALA A 474 -18.16 -30.92 -31.28
N SER A 475 -19.23 -30.15 -31.12
CA SER A 475 -20.55 -30.70 -30.84
C SER A 475 -20.96 -31.52 -32.07
N SER A 476 -21.16 -32.80 -31.81
CA SER A 476 -21.86 -33.76 -32.65
C SER A 476 -23.15 -33.17 -33.24
N GLU A 477 -23.31 -33.24 -34.56
CA GLU A 477 -24.58 -33.51 -35.26
C GLU A 477 -24.33 -33.52 -36.80
N GLU A 478 -24.32 -34.74 -37.35
CA GLU A 478 -24.95 -35.22 -38.62
C GLU A 478 -24.56 -34.58 -39.97
N GLU A 479 -23.96 -35.37 -40.89
CA GLU A 479 -24.56 -35.96 -42.12
C GLU A 479 -25.12 -34.89 -43.10
N GLU A 480 -24.79 -34.82 -44.41
CA GLU A 480 -24.62 -35.87 -45.42
C GLU A 480 -24.18 -35.19 -46.76
N GLN A 481 -23.78 -36.02 -47.75
CA GLN A 481 -23.75 -35.77 -49.21
C GLN A 481 -22.50 -35.14 -49.88
N GLY A 482 -21.70 -36.04 -50.48
CA GLY A 482 -21.73 -36.21 -51.94
C GLY A 482 -20.67 -35.50 -52.80
N GLY A 483 -19.93 -36.31 -53.57
CA GLY A 483 -19.51 -35.95 -54.94
C GLY A 483 -18.04 -35.59 -55.15
N GLY A 484 -17.30 -36.48 -55.80
CA GLY A 484 -15.94 -36.22 -56.30
C GLY A 484 -15.90 -35.19 -57.44
N GLY A 485 -14.73 -34.58 -57.61
CA GLY A 485 -14.42 -33.71 -58.75
C GLY A 485 -13.05 -33.06 -58.59
N GLU A 486 -12.11 -33.46 -59.45
CA GLU A 486 -10.80 -32.81 -59.65
C GLU A 486 -10.95 -31.30 -59.83
N ARG A 487 -10.08 -30.51 -59.18
CA ARG A 487 -9.87 -29.10 -59.55
C ARG A 487 -8.50 -28.94 -60.19
N VAL A 488 -8.56 -28.71 -61.49
CA VAL A 488 -7.52 -28.24 -62.40
C VAL A 488 -6.93 -26.92 -61.89
N PHE A 489 -5.59 -26.83 -61.84
CA PHE A 489 -4.87 -25.58 -61.63
C PHE A 489 -4.75 -24.82 -62.96
N GLY A 490 -5.42 -23.67 -63.05
CA GLY A 490 -5.28 -22.73 -64.16
C GLY A 490 -3.98 -21.94 -64.06
N VAL A 491 -3.19 -21.97 -65.13
CA VAL A 491 -2.00 -21.16 -65.36
C VAL A 491 -2.42 -19.79 -65.92
N GLY A 492 -1.87 -18.71 -65.38
CA GLY A 492 -1.99 -17.37 -65.97
C GLY A 492 -1.01 -16.38 -65.37
N GLY A 493 0.09 -16.09 -66.09
CA GLY A 493 1.09 -15.08 -65.75
C GLY A 493 2.51 -15.50 -66.14
N THR A 494 2.89 -15.27 -67.40
CA THR A 494 4.20 -15.58 -67.97
C THR A 494 5.22 -14.47 -67.68
N GLU A 495 5.89 -14.52 -66.55
CA GLU A 495 7.20 -13.90 -66.37
C GLU A 495 8.22 -15.00 -66.06
N ALA A 496 9.36 -15.00 -66.76
CA ALA A 496 10.42 -15.96 -66.51
C ALA A 496 11.03 -15.69 -65.12
N ALA A 497 11.18 -16.73 -64.31
CA ALA A 497 11.71 -16.61 -62.95
C ALA A 497 13.08 -15.91 -62.95
N PRO A 498 13.32 -14.96 -62.01
CA PRO A 498 14.56 -14.19 -61.97
C PRO A 498 15.78 -15.11 -61.83
N ARG A 499 16.87 -14.75 -62.51
CA ARG A 499 18.15 -15.48 -62.51
C ARG A 499 19.28 -14.56 -62.07
N ASP A 500 20.33 -15.13 -61.47
CA ASP A 500 21.53 -14.40 -61.07
C ASP A 500 22.46 -14.13 -62.29
N PRO A 501 23.56 -13.37 -62.13
CA PRO A 501 24.48 -13.06 -63.24
C PRO A 501 25.15 -14.29 -63.86
N GLU A 502 25.25 -15.41 -63.14
CA GLU A 502 25.75 -16.69 -63.64
C GLU A 502 24.66 -17.55 -64.33
N GLY A 503 23.39 -17.10 -64.31
CA GLY A 503 22.27 -17.73 -64.99
C GLY A 503 21.53 -18.79 -64.17
N GLU A 504 21.80 -18.90 -62.86
CA GLU A 504 21.14 -19.81 -61.93
C GLU A 504 19.76 -19.29 -61.51
N LEU A 505 18.83 -20.19 -61.18
CA LEU A 505 17.44 -19.87 -60.86
C LEU A 505 17.35 -19.24 -59.46
N VAL A 506 16.93 -17.98 -59.36
CA VAL A 506 16.75 -17.31 -58.06
C VAL A 506 15.39 -17.72 -57.48
N VAL A 507 15.38 -18.82 -56.75
CA VAL A 507 14.22 -19.27 -55.97
C VAL A 507 14.25 -18.58 -54.62
N LYS A 508 13.52 -17.45 -54.48
CA LYS A 508 13.19 -16.94 -53.15
C LYS A 508 12.27 -17.93 -52.46
N ARG A 509 12.79 -18.69 -51.48
CA ARG A 509 11.93 -19.43 -50.55
C ARG A 509 10.93 -18.44 -49.96
N ARG A 510 9.64 -18.79 -49.93
CA ARG A 510 8.67 -18.12 -49.07
C ARG A 510 9.28 -18.11 -47.66
N GLU A 511 9.56 -16.93 -47.12
CA GLU A 511 9.84 -16.82 -45.69
C GLU A 511 8.59 -17.27 -44.96
N ILE A 512 8.63 -18.49 -44.43
CA ILE A 512 7.64 -18.95 -43.47
C ILE A 512 7.98 -18.24 -42.16
N GLN A 513 7.57 -16.98 -42.03
CA GLN A 513 7.34 -16.40 -40.71
C GLN A 513 6.07 -17.04 -40.15
N ALA A 514 6.20 -18.26 -39.63
CA ALA A 514 5.18 -18.88 -38.83
C ALA A 514 5.16 -18.16 -37.47
N GLY A 515 4.48 -17.01 -37.40
CA GLY A 515 4.04 -16.44 -36.14
C GLY A 515 3.08 -17.44 -35.51
N ARG A 516 3.55 -18.18 -34.50
CA ARG A 516 2.68 -18.99 -33.64
C ARG A 516 2.00 -18.06 -32.62
N ALA A 517 0.78 -18.41 -32.22
CA ALA A 517 -0.02 -17.65 -31.28
C ALA A 517 0.71 -17.38 -29.95
N ILE A 518 0.41 -16.22 -29.35
CA ILE A 518 0.67 -15.98 -27.94
C ILE A 518 -0.36 -16.77 -27.13
N GLU A 519 0.04 -17.93 -26.61
CA GLU A 519 -0.82 -18.73 -25.76
C GLU A 519 -0.52 -18.41 -24.30
N VAL A 520 -1.48 -17.78 -23.61
CA VAL A 520 -1.44 -17.54 -22.17
C VAL A 520 -2.41 -18.50 -21.48
N SER A 521 -1.86 -19.44 -20.70
CA SER A 521 -2.66 -20.30 -19.84
C SER A 521 -2.34 -20.00 -18.38
N THR A 522 -3.38 -19.82 -17.56
CA THR A 522 -3.23 -19.71 -16.11
C THR A 522 -3.70 -21.00 -15.46
N VAL A 523 -2.86 -21.58 -14.61
CA VAL A 523 -3.24 -22.70 -13.75
C VAL A 523 -3.18 -22.20 -12.33
N ALA A 524 -4.34 -22.12 -11.68
CA ALA A 524 -4.45 -21.80 -10.27
C ALA A 524 -4.48 -23.12 -9.48
N TRP A 525 -3.53 -23.27 -8.56
CA TRP A 525 -3.54 -24.35 -7.58
C TRP A 525 -3.14 -23.79 -6.22
N SER A 526 -3.90 -24.09 -5.19
CA SER A 526 -3.41 -23.88 -3.82
C SER A 526 -2.62 -25.12 -3.45
N VAL A 527 -1.31 -24.99 -3.27
CA VAL A 527 -0.62 -25.95 -2.40
C VAL A 527 -1.15 -25.64 -1.01
N ALA A 528 -1.79 -26.61 -0.36
CA ALA A 528 -2.04 -26.53 1.07
C ALA A 528 -0.68 -26.56 1.77
N GLU A 529 0.02 -25.43 1.81
CA GLU A 529 0.93 -25.18 2.91
C GLU A 529 0.07 -25.35 4.15
N LYS A 530 0.58 -26.09 5.13
CA LYS A 530 0.08 -25.96 6.49
C LYS A 530 0.33 -24.51 6.86
N THR A 531 -0.64 -23.64 6.58
CA THR A 531 -0.64 -22.25 7.05
C THR A 531 -0.27 -22.34 8.51
N ALA A 532 0.83 -21.69 8.92
CA ALA A 532 1.11 -21.58 10.34
C ALA A 532 -0.16 -21.03 10.98
N ARG A 533 -0.77 -21.83 11.85
CA ARG A 533 -1.89 -21.40 12.66
C ARG A 533 -1.29 -20.86 13.95
N PRO A 534 -1.83 -19.78 14.53
CA PRO A 534 -1.37 -19.35 15.83
C PRO A 534 -1.49 -20.53 16.79
N THR A 535 -0.42 -20.78 17.54
CA THR A 535 -0.37 -21.82 18.56
C THR A 535 -1.04 -21.36 19.86
N SER A 536 -1.28 -20.05 20.00
CA SER A 536 -1.94 -19.41 21.13
C SER A 536 -2.72 -18.18 20.70
N ARG A 537 -3.63 -17.69 21.55
CA ARG A 537 -4.30 -16.42 21.31
C ARG A 537 -3.36 -15.23 21.37
N LEU A 538 -2.31 -15.27 22.21
CA LEU A 538 -1.33 -14.18 22.25
C LEU A 538 -0.59 -14.09 20.92
N GLU A 539 -0.22 -15.22 20.32
CA GLU A 539 0.41 -15.26 19.00
C GLU A 539 -0.52 -14.73 17.91
N GLU A 540 -1.81 -15.04 17.96
CA GLU A 540 -2.83 -14.48 17.05
C GLU A 540 -2.88 -12.95 17.14
N PHE A 541 -2.98 -12.40 18.36
CA PHE A 541 -2.98 -10.96 18.57
C PHE A 541 -1.65 -10.30 18.17
N MET A 542 -0.52 -10.98 18.37
CA MET A 542 0.77 -10.49 17.88
C MET A 542 0.74 -10.34 16.35
N TRP A 543 0.30 -11.35 15.60
CA TRP A 543 0.24 -11.27 14.12
C TRP A 543 -0.65 -10.13 13.63
N GLU A 544 -1.81 -9.93 14.26
CA GLU A 544 -2.69 -8.81 13.96
C GLU A 544 -2.02 -7.47 14.29
N LYS A 545 -1.31 -7.39 15.43
CA LYS A 545 -0.60 -6.18 15.86
C LYS A 545 0.55 -5.82 14.93
N GLU A 546 1.29 -6.80 14.46
CA GLU A 546 2.37 -6.62 13.49
C GLU A 546 1.84 -6.13 12.15
N THR A 547 0.64 -6.58 11.77
CA THR A 547 -0.06 -6.09 10.58
C THR A 547 -0.56 -4.65 10.77
N GLU A 548 -1.09 -4.31 11.95
CA GLU A 548 -1.48 -2.93 12.30
C GLU A 548 -0.29 -1.97 12.23
N VAL A 549 0.81 -2.31 12.92
CA VAL A 549 2.00 -1.45 13.03
C VAL A 549 2.60 -1.18 11.66
N ASP A 550 2.59 -2.15 10.76
CA ASP A 550 3.16 -1.93 9.44
C ASP A 550 2.31 -1.06 8.53
N ARG A 551 0.97 -1.19 8.60
CA ARG A 551 0.09 -0.21 7.95
C ARG A 551 0.33 1.21 8.47
N LEU A 552 0.63 1.35 9.76
CA LEU A 552 0.98 2.65 10.33
C LEU A 552 2.32 3.17 9.80
N ARG A 553 3.33 2.31 9.66
CA ARG A 553 4.65 2.66 9.11
C ARG A 553 4.61 3.01 7.62
N GLU A 554 3.80 2.31 6.83
CA GLU A 554 3.56 2.61 5.42
C GLU A 554 2.95 4.00 5.26
N ARG A 555 1.98 4.34 6.11
CA ARG A 555 1.35 5.67 6.11
C ARG A 555 2.26 6.77 6.63
N ASN A 556 3.07 6.47 7.64
CA ASN A 556 3.96 7.43 8.28
C ASN A 556 5.29 6.76 8.64
N PRO A 557 6.34 6.89 7.80
CA PRO A 557 7.61 6.23 8.02
C PRO A 557 8.26 6.56 9.37
N LEU A 558 9.08 5.65 9.89
CA LEU A 558 9.73 5.79 11.19
C LEU A 558 10.53 7.11 11.33
N ALA A 559 11.17 7.58 10.27
CA ALA A 559 11.92 8.84 10.27
C ALA A 559 11.02 10.05 10.60
N ASN A 560 9.81 10.07 10.05
CA ASN A 560 8.83 11.13 10.30
C ASN A 560 8.32 11.07 11.74
N ILE A 561 7.98 9.87 12.24
CA ILE A 561 7.55 9.68 13.63
C ILE A 561 8.65 10.09 14.62
N LEU A 562 9.91 9.77 14.34
CA LEU A 562 11.05 10.21 15.14
C LEU A 562 11.17 11.73 15.17
N SER A 563 11.05 12.39 14.01
CA SER A 563 11.09 13.85 13.90
C SER A 563 9.94 14.50 14.68
N ASN A 564 8.71 13.99 14.50
CA ASN A 564 7.53 14.47 15.18
C ASN A 564 7.61 14.29 16.70
N CYS A 565 8.12 13.14 17.16
CA CYS A 565 8.31 12.88 18.58
C CYS A 565 9.36 13.82 19.19
N LYS A 566 10.46 14.09 18.47
CA LYS A 566 11.46 15.08 18.90
C LYS A 566 10.84 16.48 18.98
N ALA A 567 10.12 16.91 17.95
CA ALA A 567 9.44 18.21 17.94
C ALA A 567 8.41 18.33 19.07
N TYR A 568 7.65 17.26 19.34
CA TYR A 568 6.71 17.19 20.45
C TYR A 568 7.41 17.39 21.80
N MET A 569 8.56 16.73 22.02
CA MET A 569 9.35 16.84 23.24
C MET A 569 10.11 18.17 23.37
N MET A 570 10.33 18.92 22.30
CA MET A 570 10.94 20.26 22.39
C MET A 570 10.00 21.30 22.99
N LYS A 571 8.68 21.05 23.01
CA LYS A 571 7.72 21.94 23.66
C LYS A 571 7.93 21.90 25.19
N PRO A 572 8.04 23.05 25.89
CA PRO A 572 8.31 23.08 27.33
C PRO A 572 7.36 22.22 28.17
N GLU A 573 6.07 22.23 27.84
CA GLU A 573 5.01 21.47 28.50
C GLU A 573 5.12 19.95 28.31
N ASN A 574 5.90 19.49 27.32
CA ASN A 574 6.09 18.07 26.99
C ASN A 574 7.53 17.60 27.18
N ALA A 575 8.46 18.49 27.57
CA ALA A 575 9.88 18.18 27.71
C ALA A 575 10.17 17.05 28.70
N LYS A 576 9.32 16.90 29.73
CA LYS A 576 9.38 15.79 30.67
C LYS A 576 8.03 15.10 30.77
N THR A 577 8.05 13.79 30.98
CA THR A 577 6.90 13.01 31.42
C THR A 577 6.60 13.31 32.88
N ARG A 578 5.36 13.05 33.30
CA ARG A 578 4.99 12.98 34.72
C ARG A 578 5.57 11.68 35.28
N ASP A 579 6.02 11.70 36.54
CA ASP A 579 6.65 10.52 37.14
C ASP A 579 5.59 9.53 37.63
N TRP A 580 5.27 8.53 36.78
CA TRP A 580 4.25 7.52 37.08
C TRP A 580 4.61 6.66 38.30
N VAL A 581 5.87 6.23 38.44
CA VAL A 581 6.31 5.45 39.60
C VAL A 581 6.52 6.33 40.82
N GLY A 582 6.99 7.58 40.64
CA GLY A 582 7.07 8.56 41.72
C GLY A 582 5.73 8.84 42.38
N ALA A 583 4.65 8.96 41.61
CA ALA A 583 3.29 9.14 42.14
C ALA A 583 2.84 7.96 43.01
N ILE A 584 3.16 6.73 42.58
CA ILE A 584 2.87 5.50 43.35
C ILE A 584 3.67 5.50 44.66
N LYS A 585 4.99 5.76 44.60
CA LYS A 585 5.86 5.75 45.79
C LYS A 585 5.48 6.84 46.80
N ALA A 586 5.12 8.03 46.32
CA ALA A 586 4.68 9.13 47.19
C ALA A 586 3.44 8.72 48.00
N HIS A 587 2.43 8.14 47.33
CA HIS A 587 1.22 7.66 47.99
C HIS A 587 1.51 6.56 49.03
N LEU A 588 2.35 5.58 48.69
CA LEU A 588 2.75 4.51 49.61
C LEU A 588 3.53 5.02 50.83
N GLY A 589 4.24 6.14 50.69
CA GLY A 589 4.96 6.80 51.80
C GLY A 589 4.03 7.50 52.79
N GLU A 590 2.94 8.10 52.29
CA GLU A 590 1.92 8.80 53.10
C GLU A 590 0.94 7.83 53.76
N GLU A 591 0.47 6.81 53.03
CA GLU A 591 -0.48 5.81 53.51
C GLU A 591 0.19 4.45 53.78
N LYS A 592 1.07 4.43 54.78
CA LYS A 592 1.79 3.20 55.18
C LYS A 592 0.83 2.03 55.42
N GLY A 593 0.80 1.11 54.47
CA GLY A 593 0.11 -0.16 54.59
C GLY A 593 -1.25 -0.27 53.92
N ASN A 594 -1.68 0.68 53.07
CA ASN A 594 -2.85 0.46 52.20
C ASN A 594 -2.43 -0.17 50.86
N PHE A 595 -3.31 -1.01 50.30
CA PHE A 595 -3.09 -1.63 49.00
C PHE A 595 -3.51 -0.64 47.91
N LEU A 596 -2.58 -0.23 47.05
CA LEU A 596 -2.85 0.78 46.03
C LEU A 596 -3.69 0.20 44.88
N VAL A 597 -4.72 0.93 44.45
CA VAL A 597 -5.48 0.60 43.23
C VAL A 597 -5.17 1.64 42.14
N ILE A 598 -4.69 1.15 41.00
CA ILE A 598 -4.51 1.96 39.79
C ILE A 598 -5.67 1.61 38.85
N PRO A 599 -6.63 2.52 38.65
CA PRO A 599 -7.76 2.24 37.80
C PRO A 599 -7.36 2.26 36.32
N GLU A 600 -7.92 1.32 35.57
CA GLU A 600 -7.68 1.16 34.14
C GLU A 600 -8.89 1.60 33.32
N CYS A 601 -8.66 2.53 32.40
CA CYS A 601 -9.58 2.87 31.33
C CYS A 601 -9.46 1.84 30.22
N LYS A 602 -10.45 0.94 30.13
CA LYS A 602 -10.50 -0.15 29.15
C LYS A 602 -11.90 -0.30 28.56
N ARG A 603 -11.97 -0.47 27.23
CA ARG A 603 -13.24 -0.51 26.50
C ARG A 603 -13.84 -1.90 26.39
N SER A 604 -13.02 -2.89 26.04
CA SER A 604 -13.42 -4.29 25.91
C SER A 604 -12.39 -5.23 26.51
N GLU A 605 -12.75 -6.50 26.61
CA GLU A 605 -11.90 -7.58 27.10
C GLU A 605 -11.98 -8.77 26.12
N PRO A 606 -10.87 -9.45 25.75
CA PRO A 606 -10.85 -10.48 24.70
C PRO A 606 -11.86 -11.61 24.84
N ASN A 607 -12.22 -11.98 26.08
CA ASN A 607 -13.16 -13.07 26.38
C ASN A 607 -14.58 -12.60 26.75
N VAL A 608 -14.77 -11.30 27.02
CA VAL A 608 -16.06 -10.74 27.49
C VAL A 608 -16.69 -9.83 26.44
N GLY A 609 -15.89 -9.24 25.55
CA GLY A 609 -16.31 -8.20 24.62
C GLY A 609 -16.39 -6.83 25.30
N ALA A 610 -17.30 -5.98 24.84
CA ALA A 610 -17.44 -4.61 25.35
C ALA A 610 -17.91 -4.59 26.83
N LEU A 611 -17.16 -3.89 27.68
CA LEU A 611 -17.42 -3.81 29.13
C LEU A 611 -18.58 -2.87 29.48
N ARG A 612 -18.84 -1.87 28.63
CA ARG A 612 -19.92 -0.89 28.83
C ARG A 612 -20.52 -0.48 27.49
N LYS A 613 -21.85 -0.28 27.46
CA LYS A 613 -22.57 0.17 26.25
C LYS A 613 -22.09 1.52 25.71
N ARG A 614 -21.68 2.44 26.61
CA ARG A 614 -21.13 3.75 26.27
C ARG A 614 -19.82 3.93 27.01
N TYR A 615 -18.72 3.82 26.28
CA TYR A 615 -17.37 4.06 26.78
C TYR A 615 -16.99 5.52 26.52
N ALA A 616 -16.57 6.23 27.58
CA ALA A 616 -16.16 7.62 27.53
C ALA A 616 -14.98 7.81 28.49
N VAL A 617 -13.77 7.78 27.94
CA VAL A 617 -12.52 7.78 28.71
C VAL A 617 -12.34 9.05 29.53
N ASP A 618 -12.81 10.20 29.03
CA ASP A 618 -12.77 11.48 29.73
C ASP A 618 -13.57 11.47 31.04
N LYS A 619 -14.76 10.84 31.00
CA LYS A 619 -15.64 10.71 32.17
C LYS A 619 -15.06 9.73 33.18
N LEU A 620 -14.60 8.57 32.71
CA LEU A 620 -13.96 7.56 33.57
C LEU A 620 -12.72 8.14 34.27
N ALA A 621 -11.84 8.82 33.53
CA ALA A 621 -10.64 9.43 34.11
C ALA A 621 -10.98 10.45 35.20
N LYS A 622 -12.03 11.25 35.02
CA LYS A 622 -12.51 12.23 36.03
C LYS A 622 -13.12 11.54 37.24
N GLU A 623 -13.93 10.49 37.03
CA GLU A 623 -14.51 9.68 38.11
C GLU A 623 -13.40 9.02 38.94
N PHE A 624 -12.41 8.42 38.30
CA PHE A 624 -11.25 7.83 38.96
C PHE A 624 -10.42 8.85 39.75
N LYS A 625 -10.19 10.04 39.18
CA LYS A 625 -9.53 11.14 39.89
C LYS A 625 -10.32 11.57 41.12
N ALA A 626 -11.65 11.71 40.99
CA ALA A 626 -12.52 12.06 42.13
C ALA A 626 -12.52 10.98 43.21
N GLY A 627 -12.39 9.71 42.82
CA GLY A 627 -12.21 8.57 43.73
C GLY A 627 -10.80 8.40 44.30
N GLY A 628 -9.90 9.38 44.12
CA GLY A 628 -8.57 9.38 44.73
C GLY A 628 -7.49 8.62 43.95
N ALA A 629 -7.69 8.33 42.65
CA ALA A 629 -6.64 7.73 41.82
C ALA A 629 -5.38 8.62 41.80
N VAL A 630 -4.22 8.00 42.05
CA VAL A 630 -2.91 8.68 42.01
C VAL A 630 -2.19 8.54 40.66
N ALA A 631 -2.62 7.57 39.86
CA ALA A 631 -2.15 7.31 38.51
C ALA A 631 -3.25 6.59 37.73
N LEU A 632 -3.17 6.59 36.39
CA LEU A 632 -4.09 5.87 35.52
C LEU A 632 -3.34 4.81 34.70
N SER A 633 -4.03 3.72 34.38
CA SER A 633 -3.71 2.86 33.23
C SER A 633 -4.72 3.19 32.13
N VAL A 634 -4.26 3.40 30.90
CA VAL A 634 -5.16 3.63 29.75
C VAL A 634 -4.79 2.63 28.67
N ASN A 635 -5.77 1.82 28.27
CA ASN A 635 -5.57 0.84 27.22
C ASN A 635 -5.68 1.51 25.84
N SER A 636 -4.63 1.42 25.04
CA SER A 636 -4.58 1.97 23.67
C SER A 636 -4.59 0.90 22.58
N ASP A 637 -4.64 -0.39 22.94
CA ASP A 637 -4.61 -1.48 21.98
C ASP A 637 -5.99 -1.70 21.36
N GLY A 638 -6.09 -1.42 20.05
CA GLY A 638 -7.33 -1.54 19.30
C GLY A 638 -7.77 -2.97 19.02
N ILE A 639 -6.85 -3.94 19.07
CA ILE A 639 -7.09 -5.33 18.66
C ILE A 639 -7.67 -6.15 19.82
N MET A 640 -6.96 -6.23 20.95
CA MET A 640 -7.36 -7.01 22.12
C MET A 640 -8.45 -6.33 22.94
N PHE A 641 -8.38 -5.00 23.07
CA PHE A 641 -9.14 -4.26 24.09
C PHE A 641 -9.96 -3.09 23.53
N GLY A 642 -9.94 -2.89 22.20
CA GLY A 642 -10.74 -1.87 21.51
C GLY A 642 -10.37 -0.43 21.85
N GLY A 643 -9.16 -0.21 22.38
CA GLY A 643 -8.63 1.11 22.76
C GLY A 643 -8.07 1.89 21.57
N SER A 644 -7.54 3.07 21.85
CA SER A 644 -6.92 3.93 20.84
C SER A 644 -5.86 4.87 21.44
N LEU A 645 -4.97 5.41 20.61
CA LEU A 645 -4.03 6.46 21.03
C LEU A 645 -4.76 7.76 21.46
N GLU A 646 -5.93 8.01 20.90
CA GLU A 646 -6.77 9.16 21.25
C GLU A 646 -7.32 9.03 22.69
N ASP A 647 -7.51 7.81 23.19
CA ASP A 647 -7.93 7.59 24.57
C ASP A 647 -6.88 8.08 25.57
N ILE A 648 -5.59 7.89 25.28
CA ILE A 648 -4.48 8.42 26.11
C ILE A 648 -4.52 9.95 26.12
N THR A 649 -4.67 10.55 24.94
CA THR A 649 -4.71 12.01 24.79
C THR A 649 -5.90 12.59 25.56
N THR A 650 -7.07 12.00 25.37
CA THR A 650 -8.32 12.41 26.02
C THR A 650 -8.26 12.25 27.55
N ALA A 651 -7.68 11.15 28.04
CA ALA A 651 -7.48 10.94 29.48
C ALA A 651 -6.52 11.97 30.08
N LYS A 652 -5.42 12.28 29.37
CA LYS A 652 -4.44 13.30 29.79
C LYS A 652 -5.09 14.68 29.88
N GLU A 653 -5.89 15.06 28.89
CA GLU A 653 -6.61 16.34 28.87
C GLU A 653 -7.67 16.43 29.97
N ALA A 654 -8.40 15.34 30.21
CA ALA A 654 -9.41 15.27 31.26
C ALA A 654 -8.80 15.36 32.67
N CYS A 655 -7.63 14.75 32.88
CA CYS A 655 -6.93 14.68 34.17
C CYS A 655 -5.43 15.00 34.05
N PRO A 656 -5.03 16.26 33.82
CA PRO A 656 -3.63 16.63 33.57
C PRO A 656 -2.67 16.34 34.73
N SER A 657 -3.19 16.23 35.95
CA SER A 657 -2.40 15.94 37.16
C SER A 657 -2.06 14.47 37.34
N LEU A 658 -2.74 13.53 36.68
CA LEU A 658 -2.51 12.10 36.86
C LEU A 658 -1.55 11.57 35.79
N PRO A 659 -0.43 10.92 36.17
CA PRO A 659 0.43 10.24 35.21
C PRO A 659 -0.29 9.02 34.62
N ILE A 660 0.01 8.73 33.35
CA ILE A 660 -0.65 7.67 32.57
C ILE A 660 0.34 6.58 32.17
N LEU A 661 0.03 5.34 32.55
CA LEU A 661 0.60 4.14 31.96
C LEU A 661 -0.18 3.78 30.70
N ALA A 662 0.51 3.70 29.57
CA ALA A 662 -0.05 3.15 28.34
C ALA A 662 0.02 1.62 28.37
N SER A 663 -1.15 0.99 28.36
CA SER A 663 -1.30 -0.45 28.25
C SER A 663 -1.60 -0.82 26.80
N ASP A 664 -0.60 -1.35 26.11
CA ASP A 664 -0.64 -1.71 24.69
C ASP A 664 0.24 -2.96 24.44
N LEU A 665 0.01 -3.69 23.34
CA LEU A 665 0.92 -4.75 22.90
C LEU A 665 2.06 -4.12 22.09
N VAL A 666 3.07 -3.61 22.81
CA VAL A 666 4.24 -2.97 22.19
C VAL A 666 5.22 -4.03 21.69
N LEU A 667 5.31 -4.17 20.37
CA LEU A 667 6.26 -5.07 19.70
C LEU A 667 7.43 -4.31 19.10
N TYR A 668 7.23 -3.03 18.77
CA TYR A 668 8.23 -2.24 18.05
C TYR A 668 8.42 -0.81 18.59
N PRO A 669 9.62 -0.22 18.43
CA PRO A 669 9.89 1.16 18.88
C PRO A 669 8.96 2.21 18.28
N TYR A 670 8.45 1.95 17.07
CA TYR A 670 7.49 2.81 16.38
C TYR A 670 6.30 3.18 17.29
N GLN A 671 5.77 2.20 18.02
CA GLN A 671 4.66 2.39 18.95
C GLN A 671 5.07 3.26 20.15
N LEU A 672 6.29 3.12 20.68
CA LEU A 672 6.77 3.93 21.80
C LEU A 672 6.74 5.43 21.50
N TYR A 673 7.16 5.82 20.29
CA TYR A 673 7.12 7.22 19.86
C TYR A 673 5.68 7.72 19.72
N MET A 674 4.76 6.89 19.20
CA MET A 674 3.34 7.23 19.12
C MET A 674 2.72 7.42 20.51
N LEU A 675 2.97 6.49 21.44
CA LEU A 675 2.50 6.57 22.83
C LEU A 675 3.02 7.83 23.52
N ARG A 676 4.30 8.15 23.31
CA ARG A 676 4.91 9.36 23.87
C ARG A 676 4.23 10.63 23.37
N MET A 677 3.96 10.72 22.07
CA MET A 677 3.25 11.86 21.45
C MET A 677 1.78 11.93 21.88
N ALA A 678 1.13 10.79 22.12
CA ALA A 678 -0.22 10.74 22.69
C ALA A 678 -0.28 11.20 24.16
N GLY A 679 0.87 11.34 24.82
CA GLY A 679 0.96 11.85 26.18
C GLY A 679 1.10 10.79 27.26
N ALA A 680 1.49 9.57 26.90
CA ALA A 680 1.88 8.55 27.87
C ALA A 680 3.09 9.01 28.71
N ASP A 681 3.10 8.60 29.98
CA ASP A 681 4.17 8.87 30.94
C ASP A 681 4.97 7.60 31.26
N ALA A 682 4.33 6.44 31.17
CA ALA A 682 4.94 5.13 31.24
C ALA A 682 4.35 4.20 30.17
N VAL A 683 5.07 3.12 29.85
CA VAL A 683 4.64 2.07 28.92
C VAL A 683 4.69 0.70 29.58
N ASN A 684 3.71 -0.14 29.28
CA ASN A 684 3.72 -1.55 29.64
C ASN A 684 4.35 -2.39 28.51
N LEU A 685 5.36 -3.20 28.83
CA LEU A 685 5.97 -4.18 27.92
C LEU A 685 5.61 -5.59 28.39
N VAL A 686 5.08 -6.42 27.48
CA VAL A 686 4.65 -7.79 27.83
C VAL A 686 5.80 -8.77 27.62
N ALA A 687 6.34 -9.34 28.69
CA ALA A 687 7.51 -10.22 28.61
C ALA A 687 7.26 -11.50 27.79
N ALA A 688 6.01 -11.97 27.72
CA ALA A 688 5.64 -13.13 26.90
C ALA A 688 5.66 -12.84 25.39
N ALA A 689 5.47 -11.57 24.99
CA ALA A 689 5.42 -11.16 23.58
C ALA A 689 6.77 -10.68 23.04
N CYS A 690 7.79 -10.54 23.89
CA CYS A 690 9.07 -9.93 23.56
C CYS A 690 10.22 -10.87 23.92
N SER A 691 11.21 -11.02 23.03
CA SER A 691 12.46 -11.68 23.40
C SER A 691 13.25 -10.82 24.41
N ALA A 692 14.24 -11.42 25.06
CA ALA A 692 15.16 -10.71 25.94
C ALA A 692 15.86 -9.51 25.24
N LYS A 693 16.14 -9.64 23.93
CA LYS A 693 16.72 -8.55 23.13
C LYS A 693 15.71 -7.45 22.85
N ASP A 694 14.47 -7.81 22.58
CA ASP A 694 13.40 -6.84 22.31
C ASP A 694 13.10 -6.03 23.57
N LEU A 695 12.97 -6.68 24.72
CA LEU A 695 12.81 -6.00 26.01
C LEU A 695 13.96 -5.03 26.28
N LEU A 696 15.22 -5.42 26.03
CA LEU A 696 16.37 -4.53 26.17
C LEU A 696 16.25 -3.30 25.29
N TYR A 697 15.90 -3.52 24.03
CA TYR A 697 15.87 -2.49 23.01
C TYR A 697 14.71 -1.52 23.24
N LEU A 698 13.50 -2.04 23.44
CA LEU A 698 12.31 -1.26 23.75
C LEU A 698 12.45 -0.51 25.06
N GLY A 699 12.98 -1.16 26.11
CA GLY A 699 13.21 -0.52 27.40
C GLY A 699 14.19 0.66 27.31
N LYS A 700 15.31 0.50 26.61
CA LYS A 700 16.27 1.60 26.38
C LYS A 700 15.67 2.76 25.60
N ILE A 701 14.85 2.48 24.60
CA ILE A 701 14.19 3.52 23.81
C ILE A 701 13.11 4.24 24.63
N ALA A 702 12.29 3.50 25.37
CA ALA A 702 11.28 4.08 26.27
C ALA A 702 11.94 5.06 27.24
N LYS A 703 13.03 4.65 27.90
CA LYS A 703 13.82 5.53 28.78
C LYS A 703 14.41 6.74 28.06
N SER A 704 14.92 6.59 26.84
CA SER A 704 15.55 7.70 26.10
C SER A 704 14.56 8.78 25.69
N ILE A 705 13.27 8.44 25.57
CA ILE A 705 12.17 9.40 25.31
C ILE A 705 11.39 9.78 26.57
N GLY A 706 11.87 9.38 27.75
CA GLY A 706 11.34 9.75 29.05
C GLY A 706 10.19 8.89 29.57
N LEU A 707 9.80 7.81 28.89
CA LEU A 707 8.76 6.90 29.39
C LEU A 707 9.29 6.04 30.54
N GLY A 708 8.49 5.92 31.61
CA GLY A 708 8.65 4.86 32.60
C GLY A 708 8.42 3.47 31.99
N VAL A 709 9.10 2.45 32.49
CA VAL A 709 9.05 1.08 31.97
C VAL A 709 8.40 0.17 33.01
N CYS A 710 7.17 -0.25 32.71
CA CYS A 710 6.49 -1.33 33.40
C CYS A 710 6.61 -2.61 32.58
N VAL A 711 6.92 -3.75 33.20
CA VAL A 711 6.99 -5.04 32.48
C VAL A 711 5.98 -6.01 33.06
N THR A 712 5.08 -6.52 32.21
CA THR A 712 4.11 -7.54 32.58
C THR A 712 4.72 -8.94 32.47
N VAL A 713 4.56 -9.73 33.53
CA VAL A 713 5.03 -11.12 33.63
C VAL A 713 3.93 -12.03 34.19
N ASN A 714 3.89 -13.28 33.77
CA ASN A 714 3.00 -14.30 34.32
C ASN A 714 3.72 -15.60 34.71
N SER A 715 5.05 -15.63 34.68
CA SER A 715 5.86 -16.78 35.10
C SER A 715 7.21 -16.38 35.70
N LYS A 716 7.76 -17.24 36.56
CA LYS A 716 9.09 -17.06 37.16
C LYS A 716 10.24 -16.98 36.14
N VAL A 717 10.10 -17.66 35.00
CA VAL A 717 11.10 -17.62 33.91
C VAL A 717 11.15 -16.24 33.28
N GLN A 718 10.00 -15.58 33.11
CA GLN A 718 9.96 -14.21 32.61
C GLN A 718 10.59 -13.23 33.62
N VAL A 719 10.38 -13.44 34.93
CA VAL A 719 11.06 -12.67 35.99
C VAL A 719 12.58 -12.82 35.91
N GLU A 720 13.07 -14.05 35.75
CA GLU A 720 14.50 -14.31 35.58
C GLU A 720 15.05 -13.62 34.32
N ASN A 721 14.29 -13.65 33.22
CA ASN A 721 14.68 -13.00 31.97
C ASN A 721 14.80 -11.48 32.14
N ILE A 722 13.79 -10.81 32.71
CA ILE A 722 13.86 -9.35 32.92
C ILE A 722 15.03 -8.96 33.84
N ALA A 723 15.34 -9.80 34.84
CA ALA A 723 16.48 -9.62 35.74
C ALA A 723 17.82 -9.64 35.00
N LYS A 724 17.97 -10.55 34.03
CA LYS A 724 19.19 -10.69 33.21
C LYS A 724 19.37 -9.55 32.21
N VAL A 725 18.27 -9.03 31.67
CA VAL A 725 18.34 -8.01 30.61
C VAL A 725 18.79 -6.64 31.16
N GLY A 726 18.42 -6.29 32.39
CA GLY A 726 18.91 -5.09 33.06
C GLY A 726 18.42 -3.77 32.46
N ILE A 727 17.15 -3.71 32.01
CA ILE A 727 16.58 -2.56 31.30
C ILE A 727 16.28 -1.32 32.15
N GLY A 728 16.51 -1.38 33.46
CA GLY A 728 16.02 -0.38 34.41
C GLY A 728 14.49 -0.41 34.50
N VAL A 729 13.93 -1.57 34.86
CA VAL A 729 12.49 -1.77 35.09
C VAL A 729 12.05 -0.90 36.26
N ASP A 730 11.06 -0.04 36.07
CA ASP A 730 10.53 0.81 37.15
C ASP A 730 9.41 0.11 37.93
N ALA A 731 8.63 -0.72 37.23
CA ALA A 731 7.58 -1.52 37.82
C ALA A 731 7.45 -2.90 37.15
N VAL A 732 7.11 -3.93 37.93
CA VAL A 732 6.72 -5.25 37.45
C VAL A 732 5.23 -5.44 37.69
N LEU A 733 4.50 -5.81 36.64
CA LEU A 733 3.09 -6.15 36.72
C LEU A 733 2.92 -7.67 36.63
N VAL A 734 2.57 -8.31 37.74
CA VAL A 734 2.35 -9.76 37.79
C VAL A 734 0.92 -10.07 37.36
N SER A 735 0.80 -10.70 36.20
CA SER A 735 -0.49 -11.03 35.58
C SER A 735 -1.03 -12.35 36.08
N ASN A 736 -2.27 -12.33 36.56
CA ASN A 736 -3.06 -13.51 36.91
C ASN A 736 -3.77 -14.14 35.69
N ARG A 737 -3.39 -13.72 34.48
CA ARG A 737 -3.96 -14.16 33.20
C ARG A 737 -3.08 -15.22 32.51
N GLU A 738 -3.73 -16.15 31.83
CA GLU A 738 -3.07 -17.07 30.89
C GLU A 738 -2.95 -16.43 29.50
N TRP A 739 -1.77 -16.49 28.88
CA TRP A 739 -1.54 -15.93 27.54
C TRP A 739 -2.04 -16.85 26.42
N GLU A 740 -2.17 -18.16 26.69
CA GLU A 740 -2.64 -19.13 25.70
C GLU A 740 -4.09 -18.89 25.28
N ASP A 741 -4.98 -18.57 26.22
CA ASP A 741 -6.43 -18.42 26.00
C ASP A 741 -7.05 -17.16 26.65
N PHE A 742 -6.25 -16.32 27.32
CA PHE A 742 -6.68 -15.09 28.02
C PHE A 742 -7.61 -15.33 29.22
N THR A 743 -7.72 -16.57 29.71
CA THR A 743 -8.48 -16.88 30.92
C THR A 743 -7.82 -16.26 32.16
N ILE A 744 -8.65 -15.92 33.16
CA ILE A 744 -8.20 -15.35 34.44
C ILE A 744 -8.38 -16.42 35.51
N ASP A 745 -7.32 -16.71 36.26
CA ASP A 745 -7.38 -17.62 37.40
C ASP A 745 -8.23 -17.02 38.52
N GLN A 746 -9.34 -17.68 38.85
CA GLN A 746 -10.32 -17.22 39.84
C GLN A 746 -9.85 -17.34 41.30
N THR A 747 -8.68 -17.94 41.54
CA THR A 747 -8.08 -18.09 42.87
C THR A 747 -6.94 -17.08 43.14
N GLY A 748 -6.37 -16.49 42.10
CA GLY A 748 -5.14 -15.69 42.20
C GLY A 748 -3.87 -16.51 42.36
N GLY A 749 -3.97 -17.84 42.33
CA GLY A 749 -2.87 -18.78 42.54
C GLY A 749 -1.71 -18.59 41.58
N ARG A 750 -1.98 -18.32 40.30
CA ARG A 750 -0.95 -18.04 39.29
C ARG A 750 -0.08 -16.84 39.65
N ALA A 751 -0.70 -15.71 39.98
CA ALA A 751 0.04 -14.52 40.38
C ALA A 751 0.81 -14.75 41.69
N LEU A 752 0.20 -15.43 42.67
CA LEU A 752 0.85 -15.76 43.94
C LEU A 752 2.04 -16.71 43.76
N GLU A 753 2.01 -17.64 42.81
CA GLU A 753 3.15 -18.52 42.50
C GLU A 753 4.35 -17.70 42.04
N VAL A 754 4.14 -16.72 41.17
CA VAL A 754 5.21 -15.82 40.69
C VAL A 754 5.72 -14.94 41.83
N LEU A 755 4.84 -14.36 42.65
CA LEU A 755 5.24 -13.52 43.79
C LEU A 755 6.07 -14.29 44.83
N ARG A 756 5.73 -15.56 45.09
CA ARG A 756 6.42 -16.43 46.06
C ARG A 756 7.74 -17.02 45.54
N SER A 757 7.98 -16.93 44.24
CA SER A 757 9.12 -17.56 43.58
C SER A 757 10.46 -16.99 44.05
N GLN A 758 11.51 -17.81 43.98
CA GLN A 758 12.86 -17.36 44.37
C GLN A 758 13.37 -16.29 43.40
N GLU A 759 13.04 -16.42 42.12
CA GLU A 759 13.38 -15.48 41.06
C GLU A 759 12.82 -14.08 41.33
N MET A 760 11.58 -13.97 41.83
CA MET A 760 11.00 -12.70 42.25
C MET A 760 11.71 -12.10 43.47
N LYS A 761 12.01 -12.92 44.48
CA LYS A 761 12.76 -12.49 45.67
C LYS A 761 14.15 -11.98 45.30
N ASP A 762 14.85 -12.69 44.43
CA ASP A 762 16.18 -12.30 43.94
C ASP A 762 16.12 -11.02 43.08
N PHE A 763 15.09 -10.88 42.26
CA PHE A 763 14.88 -9.68 41.44
C PHE A 763 14.68 -8.43 42.30
N ILE A 764 13.78 -8.49 43.29
CA ILE A 764 13.53 -7.39 44.22
C ILE A 764 14.75 -7.12 45.09
N GLY A 765 15.46 -8.16 45.54
CA GLY A 765 16.70 -7.99 46.31
C GLY A 765 17.79 -7.23 45.54
N LYS A 766 17.85 -7.38 44.21
CA LYS A 766 18.78 -6.64 43.34
C LYS A 766 18.28 -5.24 43.00
N LEU A 767 16.97 -5.06 42.85
CA LEU A 767 16.33 -3.81 42.44
C LEU A 767 15.23 -3.41 43.44
N PRO A 768 15.60 -3.02 44.68
CA PRO A 768 14.64 -2.75 45.75
C PRO A 768 13.73 -1.55 45.47
N GLU A 769 14.12 -0.71 44.52
CA GLU A 769 13.34 0.46 44.08
C GLU A 769 12.22 0.12 43.09
N THR A 770 12.14 -1.13 42.60
CA THR A 770 11.11 -1.54 41.63
C THR A 770 9.76 -1.72 42.32
N VAL A 771 8.72 -1.13 41.76
CA VAL A 771 7.34 -1.31 42.26
C VAL A 771 6.76 -2.63 41.74
N VAL A 772 6.19 -3.44 42.62
CA VAL A 772 5.51 -4.70 42.21
C VAL A 772 4.01 -4.53 42.33
N LEU A 773 3.31 -4.73 41.21
CA LEU A 773 1.86 -4.66 41.09
C LEU A 773 1.30 -5.99 40.62
N ILE A 774 0.01 -6.22 40.85
CA ILE A 774 -0.74 -7.35 40.29
C ILE A 774 -1.84 -6.88 39.33
N GLU A 775 -2.21 -7.71 38.36
CA GLU A 775 -3.41 -7.52 37.53
C GLU A 775 -4.18 -8.83 37.35
N GLY A 776 -5.42 -8.72 36.83
CA GLY A 776 -6.28 -9.87 36.55
C GLY A 776 -7.03 -10.34 37.79
N GLY A 777 -8.28 -9.90 37.94
CA GLY A 777 -9.14 -10.34 39.05
C GLY A 777 -9.05 -9.51 40.34
N VAL A 778 -8.34 -8.37 40.32
CA VAL A 778 -8.07 -7.46 41.47
C VAL A 778 -9.35 -6.89 42.15
N GLY A 779 -10.56 -7.15 41.63
CA GLY A 779 -11.83 -6.72 42.24
C GLY A 779 -12.93 -7.78 42.30
N GLY A 780 -12.62 -9.07 42.10
CA GLY A 780 -13.64 -10.14 42.08
C GLY A 780 -13.14 -11.57 42.36
N VAL A 781 -11.83 -11.78 42.42
CA VAL A 781 -11.20 -13.10 42.61
C VAL A 781 -10.87 -13.33 44.09
N GLY A 782 -11.25 -14.51 44.61
CA GLY A 782 -10.78 -15.02 45.92
C GLY A 782 -11.32 -14.36 47.19
N GLY A 783 -12.36 -13.52 47.13
CA GLY A 783 -13.06 -13.01 48.32
C GLY A 783 -12.17 -12.27 49.33
N GLY A 784 -11.36 -11.30 48.87
CA GLY A 784 -10.45 -10.50 49.70
C GLY A 784 -9.11 -11.18 50.03
N GLY A 785 -9.07 -12.52 50.12
CA GLY A 785 -7.86 -13.26 50.50
C GLY A 785 -6.70 -13.16 49.51
N TYR A 786 -6.99 -13.08 48.20
CA TYR A 786 -5.96 -12.93 47.16
C TYR A 786 -5.12 -11.65 47.34
N LEU A 787 -5.78 -10.52 47.60
CA LEU A 787 -5.12 -9.23 47.77
C LEU A 787 -4.27 -9.20 49.04
N GLU A 788 -4.79 -9.74 50.14
CA GLU A 788 -4.05 -9.85 51.39
C GLU A 788 -2.80 -10.71 51.24
N ASP A 789 -2.92 -11.84 50.54
CA ASP A 789 -1.78 -12.72 50.31
C ASP A 789 -0.76 -12.10 49.37
N ALA A 790 -1.17 -11.43 48.29
CA ALA A 790 -0.25 -10.73 47.39
C ALA A 790 0.53 -9.62 48.12
N LYS A 791 -0.16 -8.91 49.04
CA LYS A 791 0.43 -7.88 49.90
C LYS A 791 1.41 -8.43 50.94
N LYS A 792 1.16 -9.62 51.49
CA LYS A 792 2.10 -10.29 52.42
C LYS A 792 3.43 -10.66 51.75
N GLU A 793 3.43 -10.90 50.44
CA GLU A 793 4.63 -11.21 49.69
C GLU A 793 5.40 -9.91 49.36
N CYS A 794 5.07 -9.25 48.24
CA CYS A 794 5.79 -8.05 47.80
C CYS A 794 4.97 -7.09 46.96
N ALA A 795 3.71 -7.41 46.62
CA ALA A 795 2.88 -6.54 45.82
C ALA A 795 2.38 -5.35 46.65
N VAL A 796 2.57 -4.13 46.16
CA VAL A 796 2.15 -2.89 46.85
C VAL A 796 0.79 -2.39 46.36
N GLY A 797 0.29 -2.94 45.26
CA GLY A 797 -0.98 -2.55 44.67
C GLY A 797 -1.34 -3.39 43.45
N GLY A 798 -2.39 -2.99 42.73
CA GLY A 798 -2.82 -3.65 41.51
C GLY A 798 -3.54 -2.74 40.54
N ILE A 799 -3.55 -3.15 39.27
CA ILE A 799 -4.29 -2.49 38.19
C ILE A 799 -5.68 -3.12 38.09
N LEU A 800 -6.72 -2.29 38.11
CA LEU A 800 -8.12 -2.72 38.10
C LEU A 800 -8.89 -2.06 36.96
N GLY A 801 -9.39 -2.87 36.01
CA GLY A 801 -10.14 -2.39 34.85
C GLY A 801 -11.60 -2.83 34.86
N SER A 802 -11.86 -4.08 34.44
CA SER A 802 -13.19 -4.56 34.07
C SER A 802 -14.27 -4.33 35.14
N ALA A 803 -13.97 -4.63 36.42
CA ALA A 803 -14.91 -4.42 37.52
C ALA A 803 -15.29 -2.94 37.75
N LEU A 804 -14.35 -2.01 37.53
CA LEU A 804 -14.60 -0.57 37.65
C LEU A 804 -15.41 -0.04 36.47
N VAL A 805 -15.14 -0.53 35.25
CA VAL A 805 -15.81 -0.06 34.03
C VAL A 805 -17.26 -0.59 33.94
N GLU A 806 -17.49 -1.84 34.35
CA GLU A 806 -18.83 -2.47 34.38
C GLU A 806 -19.74 -1.85 35.45
N GLY A 807 -19.16 -1.24 36.50
CA GLY A 807 -19.91 -0.66 37.62
C GLY A 807 -20.47 -1.69 38.61
N GLY A 808 -19.91 -2.91 38.61
CA GLY A 808 -20.48 -4.10 39.24
C GLY A 808 -20.04 -4.42 40.67
N GLY A 809 -19.63 -3.43 41.49
CA GLY A 809 -19.40 -3.69 42.92
C GLY A 809 -18.37 -2.82 43.65
N VAL A 810 -17.53 -2.06 42.95
CA VAL A 810 -16.50 -1.21 43.57
C VAL A 810 -17.04 0.21 43.76
N LYS A 811 -16.98 0.75 44.98
CA LYS A 811 -17.42 2.11 45.29
C LYS A 811 -16.24 3.07 45.33
N LEU A 812 -16.34 4.16 44.56
CA LEU A 812 -15.45 5.30 44.67
C LEU A 812 -15.91 6.12 45.89
N GLU A 813 -15.16 6.10 46.99
CA GLU A 813 -15.42 6.91 48.19
C GLU A 813 -14.41 8.08 48.30
N GLU A 814 -14.78 9.17 48.98
CA GLU A 814 -13.84 10.24 49.30
C GLU A 814 -12.71 9.69 50.18
N GLY A 815 -11.48 9.69 49.65
CA GLY A 815 -10.29 9.17 50.35
C GLY A 815 -9.67 7.91 49.76
N GLY A 816 -10.17 7.40 48.63
CA GLY A 816 -9.50 6.35 47.84
C GLY A 816 -10.45 5.31 47.25
N ILE A 817 -9.95 4.55 46.28
CA ILE A 817 -10.68 3.41 45.70
C ILE A 817 -10.62 2.25 46.71
N ARG A 818 -11.70 2.06 47.49
CA ARG A 818 -11.84 0.89 48.38
C ARG A 818 -12.50 -0.25 47.63
N LEU A 819 -11.80 -1.39 47.63
CA LEU A 819 -12.25 -2.66 47.07
C LEU A 819 -13.23 -3.38 48.00
#